data_AF-Q9P9B6-F1
#
_entry.id   AF-Q9P9B6-F1
#
_cell.length_a   1.000
_cell.length_b   1.000
_cell.length_c   1.000
_cell.angle_alpha   90.00
_cell.angle_beta   90.00
_cell.angle_gamma   90.00
#
_symmetry.space_group_name_H-M   'P 1'
#
loop_
_entity.id
_entity.type
_entity.pdbx_description
1 polymer ?
#
loop_
_entity_poly.entity_id
_entity_poly.type
_entity_poly.pdbx_seq_one_letter_code
_entity_poly.pdbx_strand_id
1 'polypeptide(L)'
;MGGRNTRYRTGLFLLSILILCQLPLNTHADESPIVFVIDERVQMITLDADTSHDISESVSEGDVISVAVGCDFCSVSIEENGSITTSTSIATVVASEAGLANISISSVETETITTSILVAPDTQHPSQRPAPEDSFDLDSNGRCISSIDCIDVHRGNLNTISTGSYSSDWFESGLVRSEAPEYWAIEVLEGDLVEFKLHHTSDNIRFDFSFQNSTIELPLPLLIESATGTNPDLLTSTEYIDILEDGRLIVKISTTAAQSAYALQRSIHSKSLTQQIDDNTFTFTQIGHTHSQTAFSFKETNLVKLAPMVENIKVELTVKIGSDWILMPEIEVSKNTVKRIYAYPNSSMAMLKITSDVHWVDVSIESFSDGNISMDAPSFAPTDPNNIDAWPVLTSEDTARFEGSLTLPAMDQNDVYLLSVDGWVDSLHRVHIVIRTTNQDLVVNVWELDQETFETKSEYLITFDPLSNEGEVYLNVGPGMHLIEFAHADENILSNQTWSNGLQSVSYTITTTKVTTEEGEEPWFPPSDEAKLWGSAVRWILGIAMIIPAVFLFYKIKSTRAEGRRLGAVRERLKILTALLDSGSETQKRTRKTLVKSLEAVATLPWQSACESWGIPDRTYSTQGTSLAIWKLDQRLSKEPDSWPLLIGLHTPDETWEVSGFRFDAPNGNPWNVVNVEPRLLHRGEEIFIDTIAKGTMIFLTVELSGDGDQVDIELNGHVDGSPRGMKIPTTLSRSSEEE
;
A
#
# COMPACT_ATOMS: atom_id res chain seq x y z
N MET A 1 73.46 -45.10 -2.48
CA MET A 1 72.57 -46.02 -1.72
C MET A 1 71.31 -45.24 -1.33
N GLY A 2 70.24 -45.11 -2.10
CA GLY A 2 69.80 -45.88 -3.26
C GLY A 2 68.51 -46.65 -2.98
N GLY A 3 67.39 -45.94 -2.81
CA GLY A 3 66.09 -46.36 -3.37
C GLY A 3 65.39 -47.64 -2.87
N ARG A 4 65.46 -48.01 -1.58
CA ARG A 4 64.77 -49.24 -1.08
C ARG A 4 63.67 -49.06 -0.02
N ASN A 5 63.62 -47.95 0.71
CA ASN A 5 62.65 -47.79 1.82
C ASN A 5 61.35 -47.07 1.48
N THR A 6 61.24 -46.40 0.33
CA THR A 6 60.00 -45.72 -0.09
C THR A 6 59.03 -46.60 -0.88
N ARG A 7 59.50 -47.69 -1.52
CA ARG A 7 58.62 -48.62 -2.26
C ARG A 7 57.79 -49.55 -1.37
N TYR A 8 58.27 -49.88 -0.17
CA TYR A 8 57.52 -50.72 0.77
C TYR A 8 56.36 -49.97 1.43
N ARG A 9 56.52 -48.66 1.69
CA ARG A 9 55.46 -47.85 2.31
C ARG A 9 54.31 -47.53 1.35
N THR A 10 54.60 -47.25 0.07
CA THR A 10 53.55 -47.07 -0.94
C THR A 10 52.88 -48.39 -1.32
N GLY A 11 53.63 -49.50 -1.36
CA GLY A 11 53.06 -50.83 -1.58
C GLY A 11 52.12 -51.29 -0.47
N LEU A 12 52.46 -51.07 0.81
CA LEU A 12 51.55 -51.37 1.92
C LEU A 12 50.31 -50.48 1.93
N PHE A 13 50.45 -49.21 1.57
CA PHE A 13 49.31 -48.28 1.53
C PHE A 13 48.33 -48.62 0.39
N LEU A 14 48.85 -48.99 -0.78
CA LEU A 14 48.04 -49.49 -1.90
C LEU A 14 47.42 -50.85 -1.61
N LEU A 15 48.11 -51.75 -0.91
CA LEU A 15 47.55 -53.03 -0.48
C LEU A 15 46.45 -52.84 0.57
N SER A 16 46.61 -51.91 1.51
CA SER A 16 45.54 -51.59 2.48
C SER A 16 44.32 -50.94 1.82
N ILE A 17 44.52 -50.10 0.79
CA ILE A 17 43.39 -49.52 0.02
C ILE A 17 42.71 -50.59 -0.84
N LEU A 18 43.46 -51.52 -1.46
CA LEU A 18 42.87 -52.64 -2.20
C LEU A 18 42.12 -53.62 -1.29
N ILE A 19 42.61 -53.86 -0.06
CA ILE A 19 41.93 -54.70 0.94
C ILE A 19 40.67 -54.00 1.48
N LEU A 20 40.67 -52.67 1.62
CA LEU A 20 39.49 -51.88 1.96
C LEU A 20 38.46 -51.82 0.82
N CYS A 21 38.87 -51.91 -0.45
CA CYS A 21 37.97 -52.03 -1.60
C CYS A 21 37.47 -53.46 -1.87
N GLN A 22 38.00 -54.48 -1.19
CA GLN A 22 37.54 -55.87 -1.28
C GLN A 22 36.80 -56.37 -0.04
N LEU A 23 36.56 -55.49 0.94
CA LEU A 23 35.52 -55.75 1.92
C LEU A 23 34.17 -55.55 1.19
N PRO A 24 33.29 -56.56 1.14
CA PRO A 24 31.91 -56.28 0.77
C PRO A 24 31.42 -55.24 1.77
N LEU A 25 31.11 -54.04 1.27
CA LEU A 25 30.16 -53.16 1.94
C LEU A 25 28.82 -53.89 1.85
N ASN A 26 28.63 -54.88 2.71
CA ASN A 26 27.30 -55.23 3.19
C ASN A 26 26.88 -54.02 4.03
N THR A 27 26.46 -52.95 3.36
CA THR A 27 25.37 -52.17 3.89
C THR A 27 24.23 -53.17 3.98
N HIS A 28 24.02 -53.75 5.17
CA HIS A 28 22.70 -54.17 5.56
C HIS A 28 21.85 -52.89 5.47
N ALA A 29 21.34 -52.60 4.28
CA ALA A 29 20.07 -51.94 4.16
C ALA A 29 19.14 -52.81 5.02
N ASP A 30 18.40 -52.18 5.93
CA ASP A 30 17.29 -52.84 6.61
C ASP A 30 16.52 -53.64 5.55
N GLU A 31 16.61 -54.97 5.58
CA GLU A 31 15.82 -55.91 4.76
C GLU A 31 14.38 -55.92 5.32
N SER A 32 13.84 -54.72 5.52
CA SER A 32 12.51 -54.50 6.03
C SER A 32 11.58 -54.38 4.82
N PRO A 33 10.45 -55.10 4.81
CA PRO A 33 9.47 -54.99 3.74
C PRO A 33 9.04 -53.53 3.56
N ILE A 34 8.87 -53.10 2.31
CA ILE A 34 8.31 -51.78 2.03
C ILE A 34 6.79 -51.90 2.15
N VAL A 35 6.23 -51.33 3.22
CA VAL A 35 4.79 -51.36 3.51
C VAL A 35 4.16 -50.03 3.11
N PHE A 36 3.12 -50.09 2.29
CA PHE A 36 2.31 -48.94 1.89
C PHE A 36 0.98 -48.95 2.63
N VAL A 37 0.78 -47.90 3.44
CA VAL A 37 -0.41 -47.72 4.27
C VAL A 37 -1.25 -46.59 3.72
N ILE A 38 -2.53 -46.85 3.44
CA ILE A 38 -3.53 -45.86 3.04
C ILE A 38 -4.68 -45.92 4.04
N ASP A 39 -5.14 -44.77 4.52
CA ASP A 39 -6.23 -44.67 5.50
C ASP A 39 -5.99 -45.52 6.77
N GLU A 40 -4.72 -45.63 7.19
CA GLU A 40 -4.25 -46.48 8.31
C GLU A 40 -4.37 -48.00 8.08
N ARG A 41 -4.64 -48.44 6.85
CA ARG A 41 -4.67 -49.86 6.45
C ARG A 41 -3.50 -50.21 5.55
N VAL A 42 -2.91 -51.38 5.76
CA VAL A 42 -1.90 -51.95 4.87
C VAL A 42 -2.59 -52.37 3.58
N GLN A 43 -2.29 -51.67 2.48
CA GLN A 43 -2.88 -51.93 1.16
C GLN A 43 -1.92 -52.65 0.23
N MET A 44 -0.61 -52.46 0.45
CA MET A 44 0.41 -53.02 -0.42
C MET A 44 1.71 -53.26 0.35
N ILE A 45 2.35 -54.40 0.08
CA ILE A 45 3.61 -54.81 0.70
C ILE A 45 4.54 -55.27 -0.41
N THR A 46 5.74 -54.73 -0.48
CA THR A 46 6.80 -55.28 -1.34
C THR A 46 7.69 -56.19 -0.51
N LEU A 47 7.72 -57.46 -0.89
CA LEU A 47 8.56 -58.51 -0.28
C LEU A 47 9.67 -58.93 -1.24
N ASP A 48 10.83 -59.22 -0.67
CA ASP A 48 11.90 -59.94 -1.37
C ASP A 48 11.64 -61.44 -1.32
N ALA A 49 12.23 -62.17 -2.28
CA ALA A 49 12.13 -63.62 -2.33
C ALA A 49 12.49 -64.29 -0.99
N ASP A 50 11.64 -65.23 -0.56
CA ASP A 50 11.77 -65.99 0.69
C ASP A 50 11.70 -65.15 1.97
N THR A 51 11.10 -63.95 1.92
CA THR A 51 10.83 -63.11 3.10
C THR A 51 9.35 -63.10 3.48
N SER A 52 9.04 -62.80 4.74
CA SER A 52 7.68 -62.66 5.27
C SER A 52 7.45 -61.29 5.91
N HIS A 53 6.22 -60.83 5.84
CA HIS A 53 5.69 -59.75 6.65
C HIS A 53 4.75 -60.33 7.71
N ASP A 54 5.13 -60.14 8.98
CA ASP A 54 4.41 -60.69 10.12
C ASP A 54 3.73 -59.58 10.93
N ILE A 55 2.45 -59.78 11.22
CA ILE A 55 1.59 -58.86 11.98
C ILE A 55 0.99 -59.66 13.14
N SER A 56 1.05 -59.11 14.36
CA SER A 56 0.40 -59.68 15.52
C SER A 56 -0.73 -58.77 15.99
N GLU A 57 -1.96 -59.27 15.97
CA GLU A 57 -3.15 -58.52 16.38
C GLU A 57 -3.77 -59.13 17.64
N SER A 58 -4.27 -58.27 18.54
CA SER A 58 -5.03 -58.72 19.70
C SER A 58 -6.47 -59.04 19.31
N VAL A 59 -6.93 -60.23 19.67
CA VAL A 59 -8.28 -60.72 19.34
C VAL A 59 -9.02 -61.16 20.59
N SER A 60 -10.34 -61.02 20.57
CA SER A 60 -11.29 -61.55 21.55
C SER A 60 -11.92 -62.85 21.04
N GLU A 61 -12.46 -63.66 21.95
CA GLU A 61 -13.25 -64.84 21.56
C GLU A 61 -14.40 -64.43 20.62
N GLY A 62 -14.46 -65.06 19.44
CA GLY A 62 -15.46 -64.78 18.42
C GLY A 62 -15.06 -63.74 17.35
N ASP A 63 -13.92 -63.07 17.49
CA ASP A 63 -13.44 -62.13 16.47
C ASP A 63 -13.11 -62.87 15.17
N VAL A 64 -13.39 -62.22 14.04
CA VAL A 64 -13.16 -62.73 12.70
C VAL A 64 -11.85 -62.16 12.17
N ILE A 65 -10.94 -63.04 11.79
CA ILE A 65 -9.66 -62.72 11.17
C ILE A 65 -9.71 -63.23 9.73
N SER A 66 -9.65 -62.33 8.76
CA SER A 66 -9.69 -62.68 7.35
C SER A 66 -8.68 -61.87 6.56
N VAL A 67 -7.83 -62.53 5.79
CA VAL A 67 -6.76 -61.89 5.04
C VAL A 67 -6.84 -62.32 3.59
N ALA A 68 -7.02 -61.34 2.71
CA ALA A 68 -7.00 -61.50 1.27
C ALA A 68 -5.74 -60.85 0.70
N VAL A 69 -5.07 -61.56 -0.20
CA VAL A 69 -3.85 -61.12 -0.89
C VAL A 69 -4.02 -61.22 -2.40
N GLY A 70 -3.54 -60.21 -3.13
CA GLY A 70 -3.42 -60.20 -4.59
C GLY A 70 -1.95 -60.29 -4.99
N CYS A 71 -1.55 -61.41 -5.58
CA CYS A 71 -0.17 -61.76 -5.92
C CYS A 71 -0.13 -63.03 -6.80
N ASP A 72 1.03 -63.31 -7.41
CA ASP A 72 1.24 -64.52 -8.20
C ASP A 72 1.92 -65.64 -7.39
N PHE A 73 2.82 -65.30 -6.47
CA PHE A 73 3.69 -66.26 -5.77
C PHE A 73 3.62 -66.21 -4.25
N CYS A 74 2.68 -65.45 -3.70
CA CYS A 74 2.57 -65.27 -2.26
C CYS A 74 1.64 -66.29 -1.59
N SER A 75 1.80 -66.42 -0.27
CA SER A 75 0.93 -67.19 0.59
C SER A 75 0.69 -66.43 1.89
N VAL A 76 -0.52 -66.59 2.42
CA VAL A 76 -0.93 -66.05 3.71
C VAL A 76 -1.16 -67.18 4.69
N SER A 77 -0.69 -66.99 5.92
CA SER A 77 -0.96 -67.88 7.04
C SER A 77 -1.44 -67.12 8.26
N ILE A 78 -2.43 -67.69 8.95
CA ILE A 78 -2.99 -67.15 10.19
C ILE A 78 -2.77 -68.22 11.26
N GLU A 79 -2.01 -67.88 12.29
CA GLU A 79 -1.81 -68.69 13.50
C GLU A 79 -2.68 -68.13 14.63
N GLU A 80 -3.63 -68.94 15.09
CA GLU A 80 -4.49 -68.66 16.25
C GLU A 80 -4.49 -69.89 17.16
N ASN A 81 -4.19 -69.68 18.44
CA ASN A 81 -4.13 -70.73 19.47
C ASN A 81 -3.35 -72.01 19.06
N GLY A 82 -2.23 -71.82 18.34
CA GLY A 82 -1.38 -72.91 17.84
C GLY A 82 -1.94 -73.69 16.63
N SER A 83 -3.09 -73.29 16.09
CA SER A 83 -3.63 -73.76 14.82
C SER A 83 -3.22 -72.81 13.70
N ILE A 84 -2.68 -73.35 12.60
CA ILE A 84 -2.23 -72.55 11.45
C ILE A 84 -3.14 -72.84 10.26
N THR A 85 -3.74 -71.78 9.71
CA THR A 85 -4.52 -71.81 8.47
C THR A 85 -3.74 -71.13 7.37
N THR A 86 -3.44 -71.82 6.26
CA THR A 86 -2.64 -71.29 5.15
C THR A 86 -3.45 -71.29 3.85
N SER A 87 -3.31 -70.23 3.05
CA SER A 87 -3.94 -70.08 1.74
C SER A 87 -3.06 -69.28 0.78
N THR A 88 -3.32 -69.36 -0.52
CA THR A 88 -2.62 -68.59 -1.56
C THR A 88 -3.36 -67.33 -1.97
N SER A 89 -4.60 -67.13 -1.52
CA SER A 89 -5.40 -65.95 -1.86
C SER A 89 -6.13 -65.39 -0.66
N ILE A 90 -6.95 -66.20 0.01
CA ILE A 90 -7.76 -65.77 1.15
C ILE A 90 -7.70 -66.82 2.25
N ALA A 91 -7.36 -66.39 3.48
CA ALA A 91 -7.45 -67.21 4.69
C ALA A 91 -8.38 -66.55 5.70
N THR A 92 -9.28 -67.32 6.30
CA THR A 92 -10.26 -66.83 7.28
C THR A 92 -10.33 -67.75 8.48
N VAL A 93 -10.27 -67.18 9.69
CA VAL A 93 -10.30 -67.86 10.99
C VAL A 93 -11.21 -67.08 11.94
N VAL A 94 -11.93 -67.78 12.81
CA VAL A 94 -12.67 -67.18 13.93
C VAL A 94 -11.91 -67.50 15.21
N ALA A 95 -11.58 -66.48 16.00
CA ALA A 95 -10.81 -66.62 17.22
C ALA A 95 -11.56 -67.46 18.26
N SER A 96 -10.87 -68.46 18.81
CA SER A 96 -11.44 -69.43 19.75
C SER A 96 -11.39 -68.96 21.20
N GLU A 97 -10.45 -68.08 21.52
CA GLU A 97 -10.30 -67.44 22.83
C GLU A 97 -9.62 -66.07 22.69
N ALA A 98 -9.64 -65.27 23.76
CA ALA A 98 -8.94 -63.98 23.76
C ALA A 98 -7.42 -64.18 23.80
N GLY A 99 -6.69 -63.57 22.87
CA GLY A 99 -5.26 -63.81 22.70
C GLY A 99 -4.60 -62.93 21.62
N LEU A 100 -3.50 -63.44 21.06
CA LEU A 100 -2.81 -62.84 19.91
C LEU A 100 -2.97 -63.77 18.70
N ALA A 101 -3.41 -63.21 17.59
CA ALA A 101 -3.37 -63.88 16.29
C ALA A 101 -2.17 -63.37 15.49
N ASN A 102 -1.36 -64.29 14.96
CA ASN A 102 -0.22 -63.95 14.11
C ASN A 102 -0.59 -64.17 12.65
N ILE A 103 -0.51 -63.11 11.85
CA ILE A 103 -0.73 -63.11 10.41
C ILE A 103 0.64 -63.02 9.75
N SER A 104 0.96 -63.97 8.88
CA SER A 104 2.21 -63.99 8.12
C SER A 104 1.91 -64.05 6.63
N ILE A 105 2.39 -63.05 5.89
CA ILE A 105 2.31 -62.97 4.43
C ILE A 105 3.72 -63.20 3.90
N SER A 106 3.92 -64.20 3.05
CA SER A 106 5.25 -64.56 2.52
C SER A 106 5.19 -64.73 1.01
N SER A 107 6.32 -64.49 0.32
CA SER A 107 6.45 -64.82 -1.10
C SER A 107 7.76 -65.53 -1.39
N VAL A 108 7.72 -66.45 -2.37
CA VAL A 108 8.91 -67.16 -2.85
C VAL A 108 9.67 -66.37 -3.92
N GLU A 109 9.11 -65.26 -4.42
CA GLU A 109 9.72 -64.36 -5.40
C GLU A 109 9.64 -62.91 -4.91
N THR A 110 10.48 -62.03 -5.44
CA THR A 110 10.35 -60.59 -5.16
C THR A 110 9.12 -60.05 -5.90
N GLU A 111 8.07 -59.69 -5.16
CA GLU A 111 6.84 -59.15 -5.72
C GLU A 111 6.19 -58.11 -4.82
N THR A 112 5.25 -57.36 -5.40
CA THR A 112 4.42 -56.40 -4.67
C THR A 112 3.04 -57.00 -4.50
N ILE A 113 2.65 -57.24 -3.25
CA ILE A 113 1.43 -57.91 -2.85
C ILE A 113 0.42 -56.85 -2.44
N THR A 114 -0.78 -56.88 -3.02
CA THR A 114 -1.90 -56.08 -2.53
C THR A 114 -2.62 -56.83 -1.42
N THR A 115 -3.10 -56.13 -0.39
CA THR A 115 -3.62 -56.77 0.82
C THR A 115 -4.93 -56.16 1.29
N SER A 116 -5.82 -57.01 1.81
CA SER A 116 -6.99 -56.60 2.58
C SER A 116 -7.04 -57.46 3.85
N ILE A 117 -6.74 -56.83 4.99
CA ILE A 117 -6.58 -57.48 6.29
C ILE A 117 -7.75 -57.07 7.18
N LEU A 118 -8.62 -58.02 7.49
CA LEU A 118 -9.77 -57.87 8.35
C LEU A 118 -9.53 -58.54 9.70
N VAL A 119 -9.59 -57.74 10.76
CA VAL A 119 -9.67 -58.18 12.15
C VAL A 119 -10.77 -57.36 12.80
N ALA A 120 -11.90 -57.99 13.06
CA ALA A 120 -13.09 -57.32 13.59
C ALA A 120 -13.97 -58.29 14.40
N PRO A 121 -14.75 -57.79 15.36
CA PRO A 121 -15.76 -58.61 16.04
C PRO A 121 -16.84 -59.11 15.06
N ASP A 122 -17.39 -60.29 15.30
CA ASP A 122 -18.60 -60.76 14.60
C ASP A 122 -19.81 -59.94 15.11
N THR A 123 -20.17 -58.83 14.46
CA THR A 123 -21.40 -58.07 14.73
C THR A 123 -22.61 -58.91 14.31
N GLN A 124 -23.03 -59.82 15.20
CA GLN A 124 -24.19 -60.67 14.95
C GLN A 124 -25.47 -59.84 14.86
N HIS A 125 -25.90 -59.57 13.62
CA HIS A 125 -27.16 -58.89 13.35
C HIS A 125 -28.37 -59.83 13.42
N PRO A 126 -29.58 -59.32 13.69
CA PRO A 126 -30.79 -60.14 13.68
C PRO A 126 -31.02 -60.82 12.33
N SER A 127 -31.41 -62.10 12.36
CA SER A 127 -31.71 -62.86 11.14
C SER A 127 -33.15 -62.69 10.62
N GLN A 128 -33.92 -61.83 11.26
CA GLN A 128 -35.30 -61.54 10.91
C GLN A 128 -35.41 -60.09 10.43
N ARG A 129 -35.95 -59.92 9.23
CA ARG A 129 -36.23 -58.60 8.65
C ARG A 129 -37.28 -57.85 9.49
N PRO A 130 -37.04 -56.60 9.90
CA PRO A 130 -38.05 -55.79 10.57
C PRO A 130 -39.15 -55.32 9.59
N ALA A 131 -40.40 -55.28 10.04
CA ALA A 131 -41.46 -54.58 9.31
C ALA A 131 -41.34 -53.05 9.52
N PRO A 132 -41.93 -52.20 8.64
CA PRO A 132 -41.86 -50.74 8.76
C PRO A 132 -42.28 -50.17 10.13
N GLU A 133 -43.25 -50.82 10.80
CA GLU A 133 -43.75 -50.40 12.11
C GLU A 133 -42.93 -50.93 13.29
N ASP A 134 -42.03 -51.90 13.07
CA ASP A 134 -41.24 -52.53 14.12
C ASP A 134 -40.05 -51.65 14.52
N SER A 135 -39.76 -51.59 15.82
CA SER A 135 -38.50 -51.00 16.30
C SER A 135 -37.32 -51.90 15.93
N PHE A 136 -36.21 -51.28 15.54
CA PHE A 136 -34.97 -51.96 15.17
C PHE A 136 -33.80 -51.06 15.58
N ASP A 137 -32.66 -51.65 15.92
CA ASP A 137 -31.47 -50.89 16.28
C ASP A 137 -30.93 -50.20 15.02
N LEU A 138 -30.86 -48.87 15.05
CA LEU A 138 -30.42 -48.06 13.92
C LEU A 138 -28.98 -47.64 14.12
N ASP A 139 -28.18 -47.87 13.09
CA ASP A 139 -26.82 -47.41 12.98
C ASP A 139 -26.78 -46.01 12.38
N SER A 140 -26.08 -45.10 13.06
CA SER A 140 -25.90 -43.71 12.63
C SER A 140 -24.42 -43.33 12.48
N ASN A 141 -23.50 -44.30 12.58
CA ASN A 141 -22.08 -44.02 12.46
C ASN A 141 -21.67 -43.86 10.99
N GLY A 142 -20.46 -43.32 10.76
CA GLY A 142 -19.94 -43.05 9.42
C GLY A 142 -20.54 -41.80 8.77
N ARG A 143 -21.13 -40.87 9.55
CA ARG A 143 -21.68 -39.62 9.04
C ARG A 143 -20.61 -38.54 8.86
N CYS A 144 -20.51 -38.02 7.64
CA CYS A 144 -19.67 -36.89 7.29
C CYS A 144 -20.28 -35.57 7.80
N ILE A 145 -19.57 -34.91 8.73
CA ILE A 145 -19.97 -33.62 9.29
C ILE A 145 -19.79 -32.50 8.26
N SER A 146 -18.75 -32.59 7.42
CA SER A 146 -18.45 -31.64 6.35
C SER A 146 -17.86 -32.39 5.15
N SER A 147 -18.25 -31.99 3.94
CA SER A 147 -17.76 -32.60 2.70
C SER A 147 -16.24 -32.49 2.55
N ILE A 148 -15.62 -31.44 3.11
CA ILE A 148 -14.16 -31.23 3.00
C ILE A 148 -13.34 -32.14 3.92
N ASP A 149 -13.96 -32.67 4.98
CA ASP A 149 -13.27 -33.58 5.91
C ASP A 149 -13.29 -35.02 5.38
N CYS A 150 -14.26 -35.33 4.51
CA CYS A 150 -14.47 -36.67 3.98
C CYS A 150 -13.93 -36.88 2.56
N ILE A 151 -13.72 -35.83 1.78
CA ILE A 151 -13.24 -35.91 0.40
C ILE A 151 -11.85 -35.30 0.27
N ASP A 152 -10.94 -36.01 -0.39
CA ASP A 152 -9.63 -35.49 -0.78
C ASP A 152 -9.38 -35.71 -2.27
N VAL A 153 -9.35 -34.60 -3.01
CA VAL A 153 -9.11 -34.58 -4.46
C VAL A 153 -7.72 -35.09 -4.85
N HIS A 154 -6.73 -35.02 -3.95
CA HIS A 154 -5.37 -35.47 -4.21
C HIS A 154 -5.24 -36.99 -4.33
N ARG A 155 -6.26 -37.75 -3.92
CA ARG A 155 -6.32 -39.21 -4.07
C ARG A 155 -6.65 -39.66 -5.50
N GLY A 156 -7.01 -38.74 -6.39
CA GLY A 156 -7.39 -39.04 -7.77
C GLY A 156 -8.78 -39.67 -7.93
N ASN A 157 -9.51 -39.83 -6.83
CA ASN A 157 -10.93 -40.18 -6.77
C ASN A 157 -11.58 -39.37 -5.64
N LEU A 158 -12.91 -39.25 -5.64
CA LEU A 158 -13.66 -38.49 -4.63
C LEU A 158 -14.41 -39.39 -3.64
N ASN A 159 -14.00 -40.65 -3.48
CA ASN A 159 -14.61 -41.54 -2.49
C ASN A 159 -14.29 -41.05 -1.07
N THR A 160 -15.15 -41.40 -0.12
CA THR A 160 -14.96 -40.99 1.28
C THR A 160 -13.71 -41.59 1.89
N ILE A 161 -12.95 -40.74 2.58
CA ILE A 161 -11.83 -41.13 3.43
C ILE A 161 -12.36 -41.81 4.69
N SER A 162 -12.29 -43.14 4.73
CA SER A 162 -12.62 -43.95 5.90
C SER A 162 -11.34 -44.32 6.65
N THR A 163 -10.93 -43.56 7.67
CA THR A 163 -9.70 -43.88 8.42
C THR A 163 -9.90 -45.02 9.43
N GLY A 164 -8.82 -45.75 9.72
CA GLY A 164 -8.77 -46.79 10.76
C GLY A 164 -8.94 -48.21 10.24
N SER A 165 -9.00 -49.17 11.17
CA SER A 165 -9.24 -50.59 10.85
C SER A 165 -10.70 -50.83 10.43
N TYR A 166 -11.01 -52.02 9.93
CA TYR A 166 -12.39 -52.39 9.59
C TYR A 166 -13.33 -52.56 10.80
N SER A 167 -12.83 -52.33 12.02
CA SER A 167 -13.65 -52.21 13.24
C SER A 167 -14.03 -50.77 13.56
N SER A 168 -13.62 -49.79 12.74
CA SER A 168 -13.98 -48.38 12.93
C SER A 168 -15.42 -48.10 12.51
N ASP A 169 -15.94 -46.97 12.98
CA ASP A 169 -17.29 -46.46 12.74
C ASP A 169 -17.69 -46.31 11.26
N TRP A 170 -16.72 -46.37 10.34
CA TRP A 170 -16.94 -46.29 8.89
C TRP A 170 -17.33 -47.63 8.24
N PHE A 171 -17.14 -48.74 8.94
CA PHE A 171 -17.29 -50.08 8.39
C PHE A 171 -18.33 -50.87 9.15
N GLU A 172 -19.16 -51.59 8.39
CA GLU A 172 -19.87 -52.74 8.90
C GLU A 172 -19.08 -54.00 8.53
N SER A 173 -18.65 -54.77 9.54
CA SER A 173 -17.82 -55.95 9.34
C SER A 173 -18.20 -57.09 10.26
N GLY A 174 -18.20 -58.32 9.74
CA GLY A 174 -18.67 -59.50 10.49
C GLY A 174 -18.58 -60.79 9.68
N LEU A 175 -19.27 -61.85 10.14
CA LEU A 175 -19.29 -63.16 9.49
C LEU A 175 -20.71 -63.66 9.24
N VAL A 176 -21.16 -63.57 7.98
CA VAL A 176 -22.48 -64.08 7.56
C VAL A 176 -22.42 -65.58 7.23
N ARG A 177 -23.49 -66.32 7.54
CA ARG A 177 -23.61 -67.77 7.31
C ARG A 177 -24.76 -68.10 6.37
N SER A 178 -24.65 -69.19 5.60
CA SER A 178 -25.64 -69.53 4.56
C SER A 178 -27.08 -69.73 5.09
N GLU A 179 -27.18 -70.21 6.33
CA GLU A 179 -28.43 -70.56 7.00
C GLU A 179 -29.09 -69.39 7.74
N ALA A 180 -28.37 -68.28 7.92
CA ALA A 180 -28.79 -67.14 8.71
C ALA A 180 -28.39 -65.84 8.00
N PRO A 181 -29.20 -65.33 7.05
CA PRO A 181 -28.98 -64.00 6.51
C PRO A 181 -29.14 -62.97 7.63
N GLU A 182 -28.38 -61.89 7.55
CA GLU A 182 -28.33 -60.83 8.54
C GLU A 182 -29.03 -59.57 8.03
N TYR A 183 -29.65 -58.82 8.94
CA TYR A 183 -30.32 -57.56 8.65
C TYR A 183 -29.72 -56.44 9.49
N TRP A 184 -29.18 -55.45 8.80
CA TRP A 184 -28.59 -54.26 9.40
C TRP A 184 -29.39 -53.03 8.96
N ALA A 185 -29.64 -52.09 9.87
CA ALA A 185 -30.44 -50.91 9.58
C ALA A 185 -29.66 -49.62 9.85
N ILE A 186 -29.75 -48.67 8.93
CA ILE A 186 -29.05 -47.39 8.97
C ILE A 186 -30.07 -46.27 9.05
N GLU A 187 -29.88 -45.34 9.97
CA GLU A 187 -30.68 -44.12 10.07
C GLU A 187 -30.32 -43.15 8.93
N VAL A 188 -31.32 -42.68 8.20
CA VAL A 188 -31.14 -41.74 7.09
C VAL A 188 -32.17 -40.62 7.10
N LEU A 189 -31.74 -39.43 6.71
CA LEU A 189 -32.56 -38.22 6.66
C LEU A 189 -32.76 -37.76 5.21
N GLU A 190 -33.81 -36.97 4.97
CA GLU A 190 -34.09 -36.36 3.68
C GLU A 190 -32.90 -35.54 3.17
N GLY A 191 -32.42 -35.90 1.97
CA GLY A 191 -31.29 -35.28 1.28
C GLY A 191 -29.92 -35.79 1.71
N ASP A 192 -29.86 -36.84 2.54
CA ASP A 192 -28.61 -37.58 2.76
C ASP A 192 -28.24 -38.37 1.49
N LEU A 193 -26.93 -38.49 1.23
CA LEU A 193 -26.39 -39.46 0.28
C LEU A 193 -25.62 -40.54 1.04
N VAL A 194 -25.99 -41.80 0.86
CA VAL A 194 -25.28 -42.92 1.47
C VAL A 194 -24.35 -43.57 0.44
N GLU A 195 -23.05 -43.53 0.73
CA GLU A 195 -21.98 -44.14 -0.04
C GLU A 195 -21.65 -45.53 0.52
N PHE A 196 -21.67 -46.55 -0.34
CA PHE A 196 -21.27 -47.90 -0.01
C PHE A 196 -20.08 -48.36 -0.85
N LYS A 197 -19.14 -49.05 -0.19
CA LYS A 197 -18.01 -49.68 -0.89
C LYS A 197 -17.60 -50.97 -0.21
N LEU A 198 -17.55 -52.06 -0.96
CA LEU A 198 -17.06 -53.34 -0.46
C LEU A 198 -15.53 -53.33 -0.43
N HIS A 199 -14.93 -53.50 0.75
CA HIS A 199 -13.48 -53.53 0.93
C HIS A 199 -12.92 -54.93 1.17
N HIS A 200 -13.69 -55.79 1.83
CA HIS A 200 -13.28 -57.15 2.12
C HIS A 200 -14.47 -58.11 2.02
N THR A 201 -14.24 -59.28 1.44
CA THR A 201 -15.08 -60.46 1.60
C THR A 201 -14.24 -61.71 1.46
N SER A 202 -14.47 -62.72 2.29
CA SER A 202 -13.67 -63.95 2.21
C SER A 202 -14.15 -64.93 1.14
N ASP A 203 -15.44 -64.89 0.80
CA ASP A 203 -16.07 -65.78 -0.18
C ASP A 203 -17.26 -65.05 -0.85
N ASN A 204 -18.20 -65.80 -1.42
CA ASN A 204 -19.43 -65.26 -1.98
C ASN A 204 -20.20 -64.44 -0.95
N ILE A 205 -20.61 -63.23 -1.31
CA ILE A 205 -21.48 -62.39 -0.48
C ILE A 205 -22.39 -61.55 -1.35
N ARG A 206 -23.54 -61.18 -0.79
CA ARG A 206 -24.56 -60.35 -1.42
C ARG A 206 -25.19 -59.41 -0.40
N PHE A 207 -25.27 -58.14 -0.78
CA PHE A 207 -25.95 -57.06 -0.07
C PHE A 207 -27.15 -56.57 -0.90
N ASP A 208 -28.36 -56.74 -0.35
CA ASP A 208 -29.60 -56.18 -0.92
C ASP A 208 -30.08 -55.00 -0.07
N PHE A 209 -30.52 -53.92 -0.72
CA PHE A 209 -30.94 -52.69 -0.05
C PHE A 209 -32.45 -52.46 -0.15
N SER A 210 -33.06 -51.98 0.93
CA SER A 210 -34.47 -51.57 0.96
C SER A 210 -34.63 -50.32 1.80
N PHE A 211 -35.37 -49.33 1.31
CA PHE A 211 -35.74 -48.17 2.10
C PHE A 211 -37.05 -48.43 2.85
N GLN A 212 -37.10 -48.09 4.13
CA GLN A 212 -38.32 -48.13 4.94
C GLN A 212 -38.59 -46.77 5.57
N ASN A 213 -39.82 -46.28 5.42
CA ASN A 213 -40.35 -45.22 6.28
C ASN A 213 -41.33 -45.83 7.29
N SER A 214 -42.10 -45.01 8.01
CA SER A 214 -43.02 -45.50 9.04
C SER A 214 -44.19 -46.36 8.53
N THR A 215 -44.44 -46.43 7.22
CA THR A 215 -45.61 -47.12 6.65
C THR A 215 -45.32 -47.95 5.39
N ILE A 216 -44.23 -47.67 4.69
CA ILE A 216 -43.92 -48.22 3.37
C ILE A 216 -42.50 -48.81 3.41
N GLU A 217 -42.33 -49.89 2.65
CA GLU A 217 -41.03 -50.42 2.28
C GLU A 217 -40.88 -50.42 0.76
N LEU A 218 -39.75 -49.90 0.29
CA LEU A 218 -39.38 -49.85 -1.12
C LEU A 218 -38.05 -50.60 -1.32
N PRO A 219 -38.01 -51.71 -2.08
CA PRO A 219 -36.75 -52.33 -2.47
C PRO A 219 -35.98 -51.38 -3.41
N LEU A 220 -34.68 -51.21 -3.15
CA LEU A 220 -33.81 -50.41 -3.98
C LEU A 220 -33.14 -51.30 -5.04
N PRO A 221 -32.91 -50.80 -6.27
CA PRO A 221 -32.31 -51.60 -7.34
C PRO A 221 -30.80 -51.84 -7.17
N LEU A 222 -30.19 -51.25 -6.14
CA LEU A 222 -28.76 -51.41 -5.86
C LEU A 222 -28.45 -52.83 -5.37
N LEU A 223 -27.37 -53.40 -5.90
CA LEU A 223 -26.87 -54.72 -5.53
C LEU A 223 -25.34 -54.67 -5.45
N ILE A 224 -24.78 -55.05 -4.31
CA ILE A 224 -23.34 -55.26 -4.14
C ILE A 224 -23.13 -56.75 -3.90
N GLU A 225 -22.35 -57.41 -4.76
CA GLU A 225 -22.06 -58.83 -4.62
C GLU A 225 -20.63 -59.17 -5.02
N SER A 226 -20.11 -60.25 -4.43
CA SER A 226 -18.87 -60.91 -4.87
C SER A 226 -19.13 -62.41 -4.98
N ALA A 227 -18.56 -63.06 -5.99
CA ALA A 227 -18.75 -64.48 -6.23
C ALA A 227 -17.68 -65.37 -5.54
N THR A 228 -16.47 -64.85 -5.31
CA THR A 228 -15.29 -65.69 -4.98
C THR A 228 -14.36 -65.05 -3.94
N GLY A 229 -14.85 -64.09 -3.14
CA GLY A 229 -14.00 -63.31 -2.22
C GLY A 229 -13.42 -62.03 -2.86
N THR A 230 -12.79 -61.18 -2.05
CA THR A 230 -12.11 -59.97 -2.51
C THR A 230 -10.80 -60.34 -3.18
N ASN A 231 -10.58 -59.85 -4.40
CA ASN A 231 -9.25 -59.74 -4.98
C ASN A 231 -8.75 -58.28 -4.77
N PRO A 232 -7.76 -58.05 -3.89
CA PRO A 232 -7.28 -56.69 -3.63
C PRO A 232 -6.62 -55.99 -4.84
N ASP A 233 -6.25 -56.73 -5.90
CA ASP A 233 -5.75 -56.14 -7.16
C ASP A 233 -6.86 -55.45 -7.97
N LEU A 234 -8.13 -55.77 -7.69
CA LEU A 234 -9.27 -55.23 -8.41
C LEU A 234 -9.92 -54.10 -7.61
N LEU A 235 -10.10 -52.95 -8.25
CA LEU A 235 -10.84 -51.84 -7.68
C LEU A 235 -12.34 -52.18 -7.63
N THR A 236 -12.94 -52.11 -6.45
CA THR A 236 -14.39 -52.21 -6.27
C THR A 236 -15.08 -50.88 -6.62
N SER A 237 -16.25 -50.96 -7.27
CA SER A 237 -17.06 -49.78 -7.52
C SER A 237 -17.62 -49.23 -6.21
N THR A 238 -17.72 -47.91 -6.15
CA THR A 238 -18.45 -47.20 -5.11
C THR A 238 -19.87 -47.01 -5.59
N GLU A 239 -20.83 -47.27 -4.71
CA GLU A 239 -22.25 -47.18 -5.02
C GLU A 239 -22.91 -46.13 -4.13
N TYR A 240 -23.90 -45.41 -4.68
CA TYR A 240 -24.53 -44.28 -4.00
C TYR A 240 -26.05 -44.48 -3.92
N ILE A 241 -26.64 -44.12 -2.78
CA ILE A 241 -28.10 -44.09 -2.57
C ILE A 241 -28.52 -42.69 -2.14
N ASP A 242 -29.35 -42.05 -2.94
CA ASP A 242 -29.98 -40.76 -2.63
C ASP A 242 -31.24 -40.96 -1.78
N ILE A 243 -31.34 -40.23 -0.66
CA ILE A 243 -32.42 -40.35 0.31
C ILE A 243 -33.42 -39.22 0.11
N LEU A 244 -34.62 -39.58 -0.32
CA LEU A 244 -35.66 -38.62 -0.70
C LEU A 244 -36.60 -38.24 0.45
N GLU A 245 -36.63 -39.04 1.52
CA GLU A 245 -37.51 -38.87 2.69
C GLU A 245 -36.82 -39.44 3.94
N ASP A 246 -37.17 -38.93 5.12
CA ASP A 246 -36.68 -39.47 6.40
C ASP A 246 -37.10 -40.95 6.60
N GLY A 247 -36.17 -41.78 7.07
CA GLY A 247 -36.45 -43.20 7.30
C GLY A 247 -35.24 -44.00 7.70
N ARG A 248 -35.21 -45.26 7.27
CA ARG A 248 -34.08 -46.18 7.48
C ARG A 248 -33.79 -47.00 6.23
N LEU A 249 -32.51 -47.23 5.96
CA LEU A 249 -32.08 -48.23 4.99
C LEU A 249 -31.93 -49.57 5.69
N ILE A 250 -32.55 -50.60 5.15
CA ILE A 250 -32.37 -52.00 5.56
C ILE A 250 -31.42 -52.65 4.56
N VAL A 251 -30.28 -53.12 5.06
CA VAL A 251 -29.29 -53.88 4.32
C VAL A 251 -29.43 -55.34 4.72
N LYS A 252 -29.72 -56.19 3.73
CA LYS A 252 -29.74 -57.65 3.92
C LYS A 252 -28.39 -58.20 3.45
N ILE A 253 -27.71 -58.89 4.35
CA ILE A 253 -26.41 -59.51 4.12
C ILE A 253 -26.64 -61.01 3.99
N SER A 254 -26.19 -61.62 2.90
CA SER A 254 -26.36 -63.05 2.65
C SER A 254 -25.21 -63.66 1.88
N THR A 255 -25.02 -64.96 2.05
CA THR A 255 -23.98 -65.73 1.36
C THR A 255 -24.53 -67.07 0.88
N THR A 256 -23.98 -67.59 -0.21
CA THR A 256 -24.20 -68.99 -0.63
C THR A 256 -23.07 -69.93 -0.17
N ALA A 257 -21.96 -69.38 0.33
CA ALA A 257 -20.89 -70.14 0.98
C ALA A 257 -21.30 -70.50 2.42
N ALA A 258 -20.64 -71.49 3.03
CA ALA A 258 -20.95 -71.90 4.40
C ALA A 258 -20.83 -70.72 5.39
N GLN A 259 -19.80 -69.90 5.21
CA GLN A 259 -19.58 -68.66 5.92
C GLN A 259 -18.79 -67.69 5.02
N SER A 260 -19.02 -66.38 5.17
CA SER A 260 -18.22 -65.35 4.50
C SER A 260 -17.99 -64.17 5.43
N ALA A 261 -16.73 -63.85 5.70
CA ALA A 261 -16.34 -62.63 6.39
C ALA A 261 -16.53 -61.44 5.45
N TYR A 262 -16.83 -60.26 5.97
CA TYR A 262 -16.99 -59.06 5.15
C TYR A 262 -16.59 -57.78 5.86
N ALA A 263 -16.28 -56.74 5.06
CA ALA A 263 -16.17 -55.36 5.49
C ALA A 263 -16.77 -54.45 4.41
N LEU A 264 -17.92 -53.86 4.71
CA LEU A 264 -18.64 -52.92 3.87
C LEU A 264 -18.46 -51.52 4.47
N GLN A 265 -17.83 -50.61 3.72
CA GLN A 265 -17.78 -49.20 4.11
C GLN A 265 -19.17 -48.60 3.93
N ARG A 266 -19.59 -47.81 4.92
CA ARG A 266 -20.71 -46.87 4.83
C ARG A 266 -20.21 -45.46 5.08
N SER A 267 -20.68 -44.52 4.29
CA SER A 267 -20.47 -43.10 4.57
C SER A 267 -21.77 -42.35 4.32
N ILE A 268 -22.24 -41.59 5.30
CA ILE A 268 -23.48 -40.82 5.19
C ILE A 268 -23.11 -39.36 5.01
N HIS A 269 -23.36 -38.83 3.82
CA HIS A 269 -23.14 -37.43 3.49
C HIS A 269 -24.42 -36.66 3.74
N SER A 270 -24.37 -35.76 4.72
CA SER A 270 -25.53 -34.94 5.05
C SER A 270 -25.84 -33.94 3.94
N LYS A 271 -27.12 -33.61 3.78
CA LYS A 271 -27.58 -32.59 2.82
C LYS A 271 -26.74 -31.31 2.91
N SER A 272 -26.13 -30.93 1.78
CA SER A 272 -25.37 -29.69 1.70
C SER A 272 -26.30 -28.48 1.78
N LEU A 273 -26.09 -27.61 2.78
CA LEU A 273 -26.77 -26.32 2.88
C LEU A 273 -26.25 -25.36 1.81
N THR A 274 -27.08 -24.40 1.40
CA THR A 274 -26.64 -23.34 0.48
C THR A 274 -25.53 -22.51 1.12
N GLN A 275 -24.36 -22.52 0.51
CA GLN A 275 -23.22 -21.73 0.95
C GLN A 275 -23.37 -20.28 0.45
N GLN A 276 -23.03 -19.31 1.31
CA GLN A 276 -22.91 -17.91 0.91
C GLN A 276 -21.43 -17.54 0.85
N ILE A 277 -21.04 -16.89 -0.23
CA ILE A 277 -19.68 -16.42 -0.45
C ILE A 277 -19.66 -14.91 -0.27
N ASP A 278 -18.70 -14.42 0.52
CA ASP A 278 -18.52 -13.00 0.77
C ASP A 278 -18.24 -12.24 -0.54
N ASP A 279 -18.76 -11.02 -0.65
CA ASP A 279 -18.70 -10.18 -1.87
C ASP A 279 -17.28 -9.93 -2.42
N ASN A 280 -16.24 -10.08 -1.58
CA ASN A 280 -14.84 -9.87 -1.96
C ASN A 280 -14.08 -11.16 -2.32
N THR A 281 -14.78 -12.30 -2.34
CA THR A 281 -14.17 -13.60 -2.65
C THR A 281 -14.37 -13.94 -4.12
N PHE A 282 -13.28 -13.90 -4.88
CA PHE A 282 -13.29 -14.18 -6.33
C PHE A 282 -12.94 -15.63 -6.68
N THR A 283 -12.51 -16.44 -5.71
CA THR A 283 -12.14 -17.83 -5.92
C THR A 283 -12.60 -18.65 -4.73
N PHE A 284 -13.28 -19.76 -4.98
CA PHE A 284 -13.70 -20.70 -3.95
C PHE A 284 -13.86 -22.11 -4.54
N THR A 285 -13.92 -23.11 -3.68
CA THR A 285 -14.17 -24.49 -4.09
C THR A 285 -15.55 -24.91 -3.61
N GLN A 286 -16.33 -25.50 -4.50
CA GLN A 286 -17.63 -26.07 -4.18
C GLN A 286 -17.50 -27.60 -4.15
N ILE A 287 -17.69 -28.16 -2.96
CA ILE A 287 -17.55 -29.59 -2.67
C ILE A 287 -18.89 -30.11 -2.17
N GLY A 288 -19.34 -31.24 -2.69
CA GLY A 288 -20.57 -31.84 -2.20
C GLY A 288 -20.95 -33.11 -2.94
N HIS A 289 -22.17 -33.54 -2.63
CA HIS A 289 -22.79 -34.78 -3.08
C HIS A 289 -24.19 -34.50 -3.58
N THR A 290 -24.66 -35.29 -4.55
CA THR A 290 -25.96 -35.19 -5.24
C THR A 290 -26.22 -33.82 -5.86
N HIS A 291 -26.42 -32.80 -5.01
CA HIS A 291 -26.50 -31.41 -5.39
C HIS A 291 -25.84 -30.50 -4.32
N SER A 292 -25.24 -29.40 -4.77
CA SER A 292 -24.79 -28.33 -3.87
C SER A 292 -25.13 -26.97 -4.46
N GLN A 293 -25.34 -25.98 -3.60
CA GLN A 293 -25.71 -24.63 -4.02
C GLN A 293 -24.83 -23.58 -3.35
N THR A 294 -24.39 -22.60 -4.14
CA THR A 294 -23.58 -21.49 -3.65
C THR A 294 -24.12 -20.17 -4.19
N ALA A 295 -24.34 -19.19 -3.31
CA ALA A 295 -24.75 -17.84 -3.68
C ALA A 295 -23.59 -16.85 -3.52
N PHE A 296 -23.40 -15.98 -4.50
CA PHE A 296 -22.32 -14.98 -4.53
C PHE A 296 -22.71 -13.71 -5.29
N SER A 297 -21.97 -12.62 -5.07
CA SER A 297 -22.11 -11.38 -5.81
C SER A 297 -21.71 -11.57 -7.27
N PHE A 298 -22.58 -11.17 -8.20
CA PHE A 298 -22.37 -11.42 -9.62
C PHE A 298 -22.93 -10.29 -10.45
N LYS A 299 -22.02 -9.41 -10.92
CA LYS A 299 -22.34 -8.23 -11.71
C LYS A 299 -22.49 -8.58 -13.18
N GLU A 300 -23.09 -7.68 -13.95
CA GLU A 300 -23.29 -7.85 -15.40
C GLU A 300 -22.00 -8.00 -16.21
N THR A 301 -20.88 -7.48 -15.71
CA THR A 301 -19.54 -7.63 -16.31
C THR A 301 -18.76 -8.82 -15.77
N ASN A 302 -19.37 -9.67 -14.94
CA ASN A 302 -18.68 -10.83 -14.39
C ASN A 302 -18.87 -12.08 -15.26
N LEU A 303 -17.88 -12.96 -15.22
CA LEU A 303 -17.97 -14.34 -15.71
C LEU A 303 -17.56 -15.31 -14.59
N VAL A 304 -18.18 -16.49 -14.59
CA VAL A 304 -17.82 -17.60 -13.71
C VAL A 304 -17.05 -18.63 -14.53
N LYS A 305 -15.86 -19.01 -14.04
CA LYS A 305 -15.11 -20.17 -14.52
C LYS A 305 -15.34 -21.35 -13.59
N LEU A 306 -15.53 -22.52 -14.19
CA LEU A 306 -15.76 -23.78 -13.51
C LEU A 306 -14.73 -24.80 -13.99
N ALA A 307 -14.02 -25.39 -13.03
CA ALA A 307 -13.01 -26.41 -13.28
C ALA A 307 -13.28 -27.65 -12.40
N PRO A 308 -14.10 -28.61 -12.86
CA PRO A 308 -14.25 -29.89 -12.18
C PRO A 308 -12.97 -30.73 -12.32
N MET A 309 -12.48 -31.30 -11.21
CA MET A 309 -11.20 -32.01 -11.20
C MET A 309 -11.31 -33.50 -11.56
N VAL A 310 -12.26 -34.22 -10.97
CA VAL A 310 -12.29 -35.69 -11.02
C VAL A 310 -13.49 -36.26 -11.76
N GLU A 311 -14.68 -35.68 -11.55
CA GLU A 311 -15.94 -36.16 -12.15
C GLU A 311 -16.55 -35.13 -13.09
N ASN A 312 -17.38 -35.61 -14.03
CA ASN A 312 -18.20 -34.73 -14.85
C ASN A 312 -19.33 -34.17 -14.01
N ILE A 313 -19.73 -32.93 -14.27
CA ILE A 313 -20.76 -32.25 -13.49
C ILE A 313 -21.84 -31.66 -14.39
N LYS A 314 -23.04 -31.53 -13.83
CA LYS A 314 -24.12 -30.69 -14.38
C LYS A 314 -24.20 -29.40 -13.58
N VAL A 315 -24.36 -28.29 -14.30
CA VAL A 315 -24.34 -26.96 -13.70
C VAL A 315 -25.53 -26.14 -14.15
N GLU A 316 -26.19 -25.53 -13.17
CA GLU A 316 -27.26 -24.56 -13.34
C GLU A 316 -26.85 -23.25 -12.67
N LEU A 317 -26.77 -22.15 -13.42
CA LEU A 317 -26.53 -20.82 -12.87
C LEU A 317 -27.84 -20.05 -12.88
N THR A 318 -28.28 -19.57 -11.72
CA THR A 318 -29.44 -18.69 -11.60
C THR A 318 -28.95 -17.29 -11.27
N VAL A 319 -29.29 -16.29 -12.07
CA VAL A 319 -28.87 -14.90 -11.86
C VAL A 319 -30.04 -14.05 -11.39
N LYS A 320 -29.76 -13.06 -10.55
CA LYS A 320 -30.76 -12.12 -10.05
C LYS A 320 -30.72 -10.83 -10.86
N ILE A 321 -31.81 -10.55 -11.56
CA ILE A 321 -32.00 -9.33 -12.36
C ILE A 321 -33.17 -8.54 -11.75
N GLY A 322 -32.86 -7.38 -11.17
CA GLY A 322 -33.84 -6.62 -10.39
C GLY A 322 -34.36 -7.40 -9.19
N SER A 323 -35.65 -7.78 -9.21
CA SER A 323 -36.28 -8.59 -8.16
C SER A 323 -36.47 -10.07 -8.53
N ASP A 324 -36.22 -10.43 -9.79
CA ASP A 324 -36.51 -11.76 -10.32
C ASP A 324 -35.23 -12.62 -10.40
N TRP A 325 -35.40 -13.92 -10.17
CA TRP A 325 -34.36 -14.92 -10.38
C TRP A 325 -34.60 -15.61 -11.73
N ILE A 326 -33.59 -15.55 -12.60
CA ILE A 326 -33.64 -16.10 -13.95
C ILE A 326 -32.66 -17.27 -14.02
N LEU A 327 -33.19 -18.44 -14.33
CA LEU A 327 -32.40 -19.66 -14.53
C LEU A 327 -31.77 -19.66 -15.93
N MET A 328 -30.45 -19.78 -15.99
CA MET A 328 -29.73 -19.99 -17.24
C MET A 328 -29.84 -21.46 -17.69
N PRO A 329 -29.62 -21.77 -18.98
CA PRO A 329 -29.63 -23.16 -19.46
C PRO A 329 -28.64 -24.04 -18.70
N GLU A 330 -29.05 -25.28 -18.39
CA GLU A 330 -28.17 -26.30 -17.80
C GLU A 330 -27.03 -26.62 -18.77
N ILE A 331 -25.82 -26.78 -18.22
CA ILE A 331 -24.64 -27.18 -18.97
C ILE A 331 -23.95 -28.37 -18.33
N GLU A 332 -23.44 -29.27 -19.17
CA GLU A 332 -22.54 -30.35 -18.75
C GLU A 332 -21.09 -29.89 -18.89
N VAL A 333 -20.31 -30.07 -17.82
CA VAL A 333 -18.88 -29.75 -17.80
C VAL A 333 -18.09 -31.04 -17.56
N SER A 334 -17.26 -31.38 -18.53
CA SER A 334 -16.41 -32.56 -18.42
C SER A 334 -15.26 -32.33 -17.44
N LYS A 335 -14.85 -33.37 -16.72
CA LYS A 335 -13.68 -33.33 -15.83
C LYS A 335 -12.42 -32.81 -16.54
N ASN A 336 -11.56 -32.13 -15.80
CA ASN A 336 -10.31 -31.52 -16.29
C ASN A 336 -10.51 -30.52 -17.45
N THR A 337 -11.70 -29.93 -17.59
CA THR A 337 -11.96 -28.85 -18.54
C THR A 337 -12.37 -27.58 -17.80
N VAL A 338 -12.18 -26.42 -18.44
CA VAL A 338 -12.61 -25.13 -17.90
C VAL A 338 -13.77 -24.62 -18.73
N LYS A 339 -14.93 -24.45 -18.10
CA LYS A 339 -16.11 -23.82 -18.71
C LYS A 339 -16.27 -22.39 -18.18
N ARG A 340 -16.65 -21.47 -19.06
CA ARG A 340 -16.94 -20.07 -18.75
C ARG A 340 -18.42 -19.81 -18.94
N ILE A 341 -19.05 -19.14 -17.97
CA ILE A 341 -20.44 -18.70 -18.02
C ILE A 341 -20.44 -17.19 -17.78
N TYR A 342 -20.97 -16.43 -18.73
CA TYR A 342 -21.01 -14.97 -18.67
C TYR A 342 -22.33 -14.50 -18.05
N ALA A 343 -22.28 -13.47 -17.22
CA ALA A 343 -23.47 -12.88 -16.60
C ALA A 343 -24.47 -12.38 -17.65
N TYR A 344 -25.75 -12.36 -17.31
CA TYR A 344 -26.74 -11.60 -18.09
C TYR A 344 -26.67 -10.11 -17.75
N PRO A 345 -27.14 -9.22 -18.64
CA PRO A 345 -27.20 -7.78 -18.37
C PRO A 345 -28.00 -7.47 -17.09
N ASN A 346 -27.61 -6.44 -16.34
CA ASN A 346 -28.24 -6.04 -15.07
C ASN A 346 -28.24 -7.12 -13.96
N SER A 347 -27.35 -8.12 -14.02
CA SER A 347 -27.17 -9.10 -12.95
C SER A 347 -26.57 -8.44 -11.70
N SER A 348 -27.05 -8.86 -10.53
CA SER A 348 -26.55 -8.37 -9.23
C SER A 348 -26.02 -9.48 -8.31
N MET A 349 -26.57 -10.69 -8.44
CA MET A 349 -26.18 -11.87 -7.68
C MET A 349 -26.36 -13.10 -8.54
N ALA A 350 -25.65 -14.17 -8.21
CA ALA A 350 -25.88 -15.47 -8.80
C ALA A 350 -25.95 -16.57 -7.74
N MET A 351 -26.65 -17.64 -8.10
CA MET A 351 -26.72 -18.89 -7.37
C MET A 351 -26.29 -20.01 -8.30
N LEU A 352 -25.16 -20.62 -7.99
CA LEU A 352 -24.57 -21.74 -8.71
C LEU A 352 -25.02 -23.05 -8.07
N LYS A 353 -25.72 -23.87 -8.83
CA LYS A 353 -26.11 -25.23 -8.44
C LYS A 353 -25.30 -26.22 -9.26
N ILE A 354 -24.64 -27.15 -8.57
CA ILE A 354 -23.86 -28.23 -9.17
C ILE A 354 -24.53 -29.55 -8.79
N THR A 355 -24.72 -30.42 -9.78
CA THR A 355 -25.37 -31.73 -9.64
C THR A 355 -24.42 -32.82 -10.14
N SER A 356 -24.12 -33.79 -9.27
CA SER A 356 -23.21 -34.92 -9.47
C SER A 356 -23.36 -35.88 -8.29
N ASP A 357 -23.01 -37.17 -8.42
CA ASP A 357 -22.95 -38.08 -7.26
C ASP A 357 -21.99 -37.52 -6.20
N VAL A 358 -20.80 -37.10 -6.64
CA VAL A 358 -19.82 -36.37 -5.85
C VAL A 358 -19.08 -35.38 -6.75
N HIS A 359 -18.76 -34.19 -6.24
CA HIS A 359 -18.01 -33.20 -7.02
C HIS A 359 -17.05 -32.39 -6.15
N TRP A 360 -15.93 -32.02 -6.80
CA TRP A 360 -14.97 -31.05 -6.33
C TRP A 360 -14.70 -30.09 -7.49
N VAL A 361 -15.16 -28.85 -7.34
CA VAL A 361 -15.15 -27.87 -8.44
C VAL A 361 -14.52 -26.59 -7.96
N ASP A 362 -13.42 -26.20 -8.61
CA ASP A 362 -12.86 -24.88 -8.41
C ASP A 362 -13.66 -23.87 -9.22
N VAL A 363 -14.12 -22.83 -8.53
CA VAL A 363 -14.92 -21.74 -9.08
C VAL A 363 -14.11 -20.46 -8.99
N SER A 364 -13.98 -19.74 -10.09
CA SER A 364 -13.43 -18.38 -10.09
C SER A 364 -14.37 -17.39 -10.76
N ILE A 365 -14.44 -16.19 -10.20
CA ILE A 365 -15.23 -15.06 -10.71
C ILE A 365 -14.24 -14.04 -11.25
N GLU A 366 -14.39 -13.68 -12.52
CA GLU A 366 -13.56 -12.68 -13.19
C GLU A 366 -14.44 -11.59 -13.80
N SER A 367 -13.87 -10.42 -14.05
CA SER A 367 -14.53 -9.35 -14.81
C SER A 367 -14.06 -9.37 -16.26
N PHE A 368 -14.97 -9.13 -17.18
CA PHE A 368 -14.66 -8.82 -18.58
C PHE A 368 -14.91 -7.34 -18.93
N SER A 369 -15.17 -6.49 -17.93
CA SER A 369 -15.29 -5.04 -18.11
C SER A 369 -14.12 -4.45 -18.86
N ASP A 370 -14.40 -3.53 -19.77
CA ASP A 370 -13.36 -2.80 -20.48
C ASP A 370 -12.53 -1.91 -19.55
N GLY A 371 -11.23 -1.91 -19.73
CA GLY A 371 -10.28 -1.05 -19.05
C GLY A 371 -10.26 -1.25 -17.54
N ASN A 372 -10.16 -0.15 -16.81
CA ASN A 372 -10.17 -0.14 -15.36
C ASN A 372 -11.49 0.42 -14.79
N ILE A 373 -12.56 0.35 -15.60
CA ILE A 373 -13.90 0.74 -15.19
C ILE A 373 -14.70 -0.52 -14.79
N SER A 374 -15.77 -0.34 -14.02
CA SER A 374 -16.62 -1.46 -13.57
C SER A 374 -17.72 -1.82 -14.55
N MET A 375 -17.67 -1.32 -15.79
CA MET A 375 -18.72 -1.40 -16.79
C MET A 375 -18.13 -1.82 -18.13
N ASP A 376 -18.94 -2.49 -18.94
CA ASP A 376 -18.67 -2.76 -20.35
C ASP A 376 -18.91 -1.50 -21.18
N ALA A 377 -18.22 -1.34 -22.31
CA ALA A 377 -18.50 -0.25 -23.22
C ALA A 377 -19.87 -0.47 -23.93
N PRO A 378 -20.68 0.58 -24.13
CA PRO A 378 -21.92 0.45 -24.88
C PRO A 378 -21.67 0.15 -26.36
N SER A 379 -22.59 -0.57 -27.00
CA SER A 379 -22.55 -0.92 -28.43
C SER A 379 -23.20 0.11 -29.36
N PHE A 380 -23.54 1.29 -28.85
CA PHE A 380 -24.22 2.35 -29.61
C PHE A 380 -23.62 3.73 -29.31
N ALA A 381 -23.66 4.63 -30.29
CA ALA A 381 -23.15 5.98 -30.14
C ALA A 381 -24.11 6.91 -29.35
N PRO A 382 -23.59 7.88 -28.57
CA PRO A 382 -24.41 8.90 -27.94
C PRO A 382 -25.02 9.83 -28.98
N THR A 383 -26.24 10.28 -28.73
CA THR A 383 -27.00 11.17 -29.63
C THR A 383 -27.16 12.60 -29.11
N ASP A 384 -26.85 12.85 -27.84
CA ASP A 384 -26.99 14.16 -27.18
C ASP A 384 -25.72 14.46 -26.37
N PRO A 385 -25.05 15.61 -26.60
CA PRO A 385 -23.89 16.03 -25.81
C PRO A 385 -24.13 16.16 -24.31
N ASN A 386 -25.39 16.34 -23.88
CA ASN A 386 -25.73 16.50 -22.46
C ASN A 386 -25.97 15.17 -21.74
N ASN A 387 -25.95 14.03 -22.45
CA ASN A 387 -26.24 12.72 -21.88
C ASN A 387 -25.19 11.69 -22.33
N ILE A 388 -24.01 11.76 -21.69
CA ILE A 388 -22.84 10.95 -22.02
C ILE A 388 -22.34 10.06 -20.86
N ASP A 389 -23.03 10.06 -19.71
CA ASP A 389 -22.59 9.37 -18.49
C ASP A 389 -22.48 7.84 -18.65
N ALA A 390 -23.14 7.26 -19.65
CA ALA A 390 -23.12 5.83 -19.91
C ALA A 390 -21.87 5.35 -20.67
N TRP A 391 -21.09 6.25 -21.27
CA TRP A 391 -19.94 5.90 -22.10
C TRP A 391 -18.62 6.12 -21.36
N PRO A 392 -17.66 5.20 -21.49
CA PRO A 392 -16.32 5.42 -20.98
C PRO A 392 -15.63 6.57 -21.73
N VAL A 393 -14.98 7.46 -20.99
CA VAL A 393 -14.27 8.62 -21.55
C VAL A 393 -12.76 8.40 -21.47
N LEU A 394 -12.13 8.34 -22.64
CA LEU A 394 -10.68 8.30 -22.85
C LEU A 394 -10.15 9.73 -22.93
N THR A 395 -9.20 10.09 -22.08
CA THR A 395 -8.58 11.42 -22.15
C THR A 395 -7.43 11.42 -23.16
N SER A 396 -7.43 12.37 -24.09
CA SER A 396 -6.46 12.43 -25.19
C SER A 396 -5.00 12.66 -24.77
N GLU A 397 -4.78 13.09 -23.52
CA GLU A 397 -3.44 13.24 -22.93
C GLU A 397 -2.95 11.98 -22.19
N ASP A 398 -3.78 10.96 -22.04
CA ASP A 398 -3.42 9.76 -21.31
C ASP A 398 -2.49 8.85 -22.13
N THR A 399 -1.28 8.70 -21.61
CA THR A 399 -0.26 7.80 -22.18
C THR A 399 -0.38 6.37 -21.64
N ALA A 400 -1.26 6.13 -20.66
CA ALA A 400 -1.55 4.79 -20.18
C ALA A 400 -2.24 3.95 -21.26
N ARG A 401 -2.00 2.64 -21.22
CA ARG A 401 -2.72 1.70 -22.07
C ARG A 401 -4.08 1.47 -21.46
N PHE A 402 -5.12 1.80 -22.22
CA PHE A 402 -6.48 1.34 -21.94
C PHE A 402 -6.66 -0.01 -22.61
N GLU A 403 -7.19 -1.01 -21.89
CA GLU A 403 -7.46 -2.34 -22.43
C GLU A 403 -8.97 -2.48 -22.63
N GLY A 404 -9.44 -3.24 -23.61
CA GLY A 404 -10.86 -3.52 -23.82
C GLY A 404 -11.04 -4.81 -24.61
N SER A 405 -12.25 -5.33 -24.69
CA SER A 405 -12.52 -6.54 -25.48
C SER A 405 -13.96 -6.68 -25.92
N LEU A 406 -14.13 -6.97 -27.22
CA LEU A 406 -15.41 -7.41 -27.75
C LEU A 406 -15.74 -8.80 -27.19
N THR A 407 -16.67 -8.86 -26.24
CA THR A 407 -16.99 -10.08 -25.51
C THR A 407 -18.07 -10.88 -26.23
N LEU A 408 -17.68 -11.52 -27.35
CA LEU A 408 -18.57 -12.32 -28.19
C LEU A 408 -19.42 -13.36 -27.42
N PRO A 409 -18.91 -14.04 -26.37
CA PRO A 409 -19.72 -14.93 -25.55
C PRO A 409 -20.86 -14.24 -24.78
N ALA A 410 -20.72 -12.96 -24.47
CA ALA A 410 -21.74 -12.11 -23.85
C ALA A 410 -22.59 -11.36 -24.89
N MET A 411 -22.57 -11.79 -26.15
CA MET A 411 -23.28 -11.13 -27.27
C MET A 411 -22.87 -9.69 -27.53
N ASP A 412 -21.69 -9.32 -27.06
CA ASP A 412 -21.09 -8.05 -27.39
C ASP A 412 -20.19 -8.23 -28.63
N GLN A 413 -20.42 -7.40 -29.64
CA GLN A 413 -19.66 -7.35 -30.88
C GLN A 413 -19.15 -5.96 -31.21
N ASN A 414 -19.56 -4.93 -30.45
CA ASN A 414 -19.28 -3.53 -30.72
C ASN A 414 -19.06 -2.77 -29.41
N ASP A 415 -17.97 -2.01 -29.33
CA ASP A 415 -17.68 -1.13 -28.20
C ASP A 415 -17.54 0.32 -28.66
N VAL A 416 -18.11 1.24 -27.89
CA VAL A 416 -18.07 2.67 -28.19
C VAL A 416 -17.46 3.44 -27.03
N TYR A 417 -16.43 4.23 -27.35
CA TYR A 417 -15.72 5.09 -26.42
C TYR A 417 -15.81 6.55 -26.84
N LEU A 418 -15.79 7.44 -25.85
CA LEU A 418 -15.65 8.87 -26.09
C LEU A 418 -14.20 9.32 -25.86
N LEU A 419 -13.63 10.01 -26.82
CA LEU A 419 -12.31 10.65 -26.72
C LEU A 419 -12.49 12.12 -26.33
N SER A 420 -12.03 12.50 -25.14
CA SER A 420 -12.04 13.87 -24.64
C SER A 420 -10.76 14.61 -25.04
N VAL A 421 -10.94 15.74 -25.72
CA VAL A 421 -9.88 16.66 -26.16
C VAL A 421 -10.04 17.98 -25.43
N ASP A 422 -9.22 18.19 -24.41
CA ASP A 422 -9.21 19.46 -23.67
C ASP A 422 -8.48 20.56 -24.45
N GLY A 423 -9.09 21.74 -24.50
CA GLY A 423 -8.58 22.91 -25.20
C GLY A 423 -9.48 24.13 -25.09
N TRP A 424 -9.06 25.24 -25.71
CA TRP A 424 -9.87 26.45 -25.85
C TRP A 424 -10.78 26.33 -27.06
N VAL A 425 -11.90 27.06 -27.09
CA VAL A 425 -12.94 26.95 -28.15
C VAL A 425 -12.35 27.00 -29.56
N ASP A 426 -11.31 27.81 -29.78
CA ASP A 426 -10.66 27.98 -31.08
C ASP A 426 -9.32 27.22 -31.22
N SER A 427 -8.95 26.34 -30.27
CA SER A 427 -7.71 25.57 -30.38
C SER A 427 -7.87 24.38 -31.30
N LEU A 428 -6.81 24.10 -32.07
CA LEU A 428 -6.71 22.88 -32.88
C LEU A 428 -5.68 21.95 -32.25
N HIS A 429 -6.07 20.68 -32.13
CA HIS A 429 -5.25 19.63 -31.58
C HIS A 429 -5.05 18.51 -32.59
N ARG A 430 -3.83 17.99 -32.63
CA ARG A 430 -3.52 16.75 -33.34
C ARG A 430 -3.45 15.62 -32.33
N VAL A 431 -4.39 14.69 -32.41
CA VAL A 431 -4.43 13.49 -31.58
C VAL A 431 -3.92 12.31 -32.40
N HIS A 432 -2.96 11.59 -31.85
CA HIS A 432 -2.43 10.36 -32.40
C HIS A 432 -2.95 9.17 -31.57
N ILE A 433 -3.70 8.30 -32.22
CA ILE A 433 -4.34 7.13 -31.61
C ILE A 433 -3.65 5.89 -32.17
N VAL A 434 -3.18 5.03 -31.27
CA VAL A 434 -2.56 3.74 -31.60
C VAL A 434 -3.37 2.63 -30.96
N ILE A 435 -3.73 1.62 -31.75
CA ILE A 435 -4.52 0.48 -31.32
C ILE A 435 -3.75 -0.79 -31.61
N ARG A 436 -3.72 -1.70 -30.64
CA ARG A 436 -3.19 -3.06 -30.82
C ARG A 436 -4.28 -4.07 -30.55
N THR A 437 -4.35 -5.14 -31.33
CA THR A 437 -5.37 -6.18 -31.19
C THR A 437 -4.78 -7.57 -31.20
N THR A 438 -5.46 -8.52 -30.58
CA THR A 438 -5.14 -9.95 -30.69
C THR A 438 -5.73 -10.61 -31.93
N ASN A 439 -6.74 -9.99 -32.56
CA ASN A 439 -7.41 -10.52 -33.74
C ASN A 439 -7.52 -9.44 -34.86
N GLN A 440 -7.27 -9.85 -36.10
CA GLN A 440 -7.37 -8.99 -37.29
C GLN A 440 -8.80 -8.74 -37.76
N ASP A 441 -9.78 -9.47 -37.23
CA ASP A 441 -11.20 -9.23 -37.48
C ASP A 441 -11.74 -8.02 -36.70
N LEU A 442 -10.88 -7.17 -36.11
CA LEU A 442 -11.28 -5.93 -35.47
C LEU A 442 -11.32 -4.79 -36.49
N VAL A 443 -12.45 -4.09 -36.56
CA VAL A 443 -12.62 -2.86 -37.34
C VAL A 443 -12.74 -1.70 -36.36
N VAL A 444 -12.00 -0.61 -36.59
CA VAL A 444 -12.07 0.57 -35.73
C VAL A 444 -12.29 1.83 -36.55
N ASN A 445 -13.34 2.57 -36.17
CA ASN A 445 -13.69 3.86 -36.74
C ASN A 445 -13.51 4.97 -35.70
N VAL A 446 -12.97 6.10 -36.13
CA VAL A 446 -12.85 7.31 -35.31
C VAL A 446 -13.65 8.42 -35.97
N TRP A 447 -14.56 9.04 -35.23
CA TRP A 447 -15.42 10.11 -35.72
C TRP A 447 -15.14 11.43 -35.01
N GLU A 448 -14.91 12.48 -35.80
CA GLU A 448 -15.00 13.84 -35.31
C GLU A 448 -16.47 14.24 -35.23
N LEU A 449 -16.93 14.57 -34.02
CA LEU A 449 -18.29 15.03 -33.77
C LEU A 449 -18.37 16.56 -33.69
N ASP A 450 -19.49 17.12 -34.12
CA ASP A 450 -19.89 18.47 -33.75
C ASP A 450 -20.27 18.53 -32.26
N GLN A 451 -19.76 19.52 -31.53
CA GLN A 451 -19.90 19.58 -30.07
C GLN A 451 -21.28 20.06 -29.60
N GLU A 452 -22.07 20.68 -30.49
CA GLU A 452 -23.43 21.13 -30.18
C GLU A 452 -24.48 20.09 -30.59
N THR A 453 -24.26 19.37 -31.69
CA THR A 453 -25.26 18.45 -32.27
C THR A 453 -24.89 16.97 -32.19
N PHE A 454 -23.62 16.63 -31.92
CA PHE A 454 -23.07 15.27 -32.05
C PHE A 454 -23.21 14.67 -33.47
N GLU A 455 -23.42 15.50 -34.50
CA GLU A 455 -23.38 15.04 -35.89
C GLU A 455 -21.92 14.80 -36.34
N THR A 456 -21.70 13.75 -37.13
CA THR A 456 -20.38 13.40 -37.66
C THR A 456 -19.89 14.45 -38.66
N LYS A 457 -18.76 15.10 -38.37
CA LYS A 457 -18.05 15.99 -39.28
C LYS A 457 -17.09 15.25 -40.21
N SER A 458 -16.34 14.32 -39.64
CA SER A 458 -15.36 13.52 -40.38
C SER A 458 -15.21 12.12 -39.76
N GLU A 459 -14.82 11.16 -40.60
CA GLU A 459 -14.66 9.76 -40.25
C GLU A 459 -13.31 9.24 -40.72
N TYR A 460 -12.66 8.45 -39.86
CA TYR A 460 -11.36 7.85 -40.11
C TYR A 460 -11.41 6.36 -39.75
N LEU A 461 -11.22 5.51 -40.76
CA LEU A 461 -11.07 4.07 -40.59
C LEU A 461 -9.60 3.72 -40.30
N ILE A 462 -9.35 2.94 -39.25
CA ILE A 462 -8.02 2.45 -38.90
C ILE A 462 -7.75 1.14 -39.65
N THR A 463 -6.64 1.09 -40.37
CA THR A 463 -6.16 -0.15 -41.03
C THR A 463 -5.05 -0.76 -40.19
N PHE A 464 -5.19 -2.04 -39.84
CA PHE A 464 -4.19 -2.77 -39.05
C PHE A 464 -3.09 -3.36 -39.93
N ASP A 465 -1.85 -3.28 -39.47
CA ASP A 465 -0.72 -3.99 -40.07
C ASP A 465 -0.83 -5.51 -39.75
N PRO A 466 -0.89 -6.38 -40.76
CA PRO A 466 -1.04 -7.82 -40.55
C PRO A 466 0.10 -8.51 -39.79
N LEU A 467 1.27 -7.88 -39.65
CA LEU A 467 2.42 -8.46 -38.96
C LEU A 467 2.50 -8.05 -37.48
N SER A 468 2.11 -6.82 -37.15
CA SER A 468 2.19 -6.28 -35.80
C SER A 468 0.84 -6.25 -35.08
N ASN A 469 -0.27 -6.44 -35.80
CA ASN A 469 -1.64 -6.20 -35.33
C ASN A 469 -1.81 -4.81 -34.69
N GLU A 470 -1.08 -3.82 -35.21
CA GLU A 470 -1.11 -2.43 -34.77
C GLU A 470 -1.71 -1.57 -35.87
N GLY A 471 -2.61 -0.66 -35.48
CA GLY A 471 -3.23 0.33 -36.34
C GLY A 471 -3.07 1.72 -35.72
N GLU A 472 -2.81 2.73 -36.55
CA GLU A 472 -2.62 4.11 -36.10
C GLU A 472 -3.41 5.11 -36.94
N VAL A 473 -3.81 6.22 -36.33
CA VAL A 473 -4.46 7.34 -37.00
C VAL A 473 -4.09 8.67 -36.36
N TYR A 474 -4.02 9.72 -37.18
CA TYR A 474 -3.86 11.10 -36.74
C TYR A 474 -5.14 11.88 -37.02
N LEU A 475 -5.74 12.39 -35.96
CA LEU A 475 -6.95 13.20 -35.97
C LEU A 475 -6.58 14.67 -35.75
N ASN A 476 -7.10 15.59 -36.56
CA ASN A 476 -6.96 17.03 -36.33
C ASN A 476 -8.33 17.60 -35.98
N VAL A 477 -8.53 17.94 -34.71
CA VAL A 477 -9.85 18.29 -34.16
C VAL A 477 -9.79 19.46 -33.21
N GLY A 478 -10.93 20.15 -33.07
CA GLY A 478 -11.14 21.14 -32.02
C GLY A 478 -11.28 20.49 -30.62
N PRO A 479 -11.47 21.28 -29.56
CA PRO A 479 -11.76 20.73 -28.24
C PRO A 479 -13.13 20.05 -28.19
N GLY A 480 -13.30 19.12 -27.26
CA GLY A 480 -14.56 18.48 -26.95
C GLY A 480 -14.51 16.95 -27.01
N MET A 481 -15.65 16.33 -27.27
CA MET A 481 -15.86 14.89 -27.29
C MET A 481 -15.91 14.36 -28.72
N HIS A 482 -15.13 13.33 -29.00
CA HIS A 482 -15.11 12.59 -30.26
C HIS A 482 -15.37 11.12 -30.02
N LEU A 483 -15.64 10.34 -31.08
CA LEU A 483 -16.01 8.93 -30.92
C LEU A 483 -14.92 7.99 -31.43
N ILE A 484 -14.74 6.88 -30.73
CA ILE A 484 -14.01 5.71 -31.22
C ILE A 484 -14.94 4.51 -31.11
N GLU A 485 -15.25 3.87 -32.22
CA GLU A 485 -16.08 2.66 -32.31
C GLU A 485 -15.20 1.47 -32.70
N PHE A 486 -15.30 0.39 -31.95
CA PHE A 486 -14.72 -0.91 -32.23
C PHE A 486 -15.85 -1.84 -32.64
N ALA A 487 -15.66 -2.60 -33.72
CA ALA A 487 -16.65 -3.55 -34.20
C ALA A 487 -15.96 -4.80 -34.73
N HIS A 488 -16.64 -5.94 -34.66
CA HIS A 488 -16.19 -7.15 -35.34
C HIS A 488 -16.40 -7.04 -36.86
N ALA A 489 -15.45 -7.48 -37.66
CA ALA A 489 -15.47 -7.37 -39.13
C ALA A 489 -16.61 -8.17 -39.78
N ASP A 490 -16.99 -9.29 -39.17
CA ASP A 490 -18.20 -10.04 -39.53
C ASP A 490 -19.38 -9.60 -38.64
N GLU A 491 -20.27 -8.77 -39.20
CA GLU A 491 -21.50 -8.30 -38.57
C GLU A 491 -22.48 -9.43 -38.19
N ASN A 492 -22.31 -10.63 -38.77
CA ASN A 492 -23.18 -11.78 -38.54
C ASN A 492 -22.52 -12.85 -37.66
N ILE A 493 -21.38 -12.57 -37.03
CA ILE A 493 -20.66 -13.55 -36.20
C ILE A 493 -21.53 -14.12 -35.07
N LEU A 494 -22.43 -13.30 -34.52
CA LEU A 494 -23.37 -13.68 -33.47
C LEU A 494 -24.68 -14.28 -34.00
N SER A 495 -24.86 -14.37 -35.33
CA SER A 495 -26.06 -14.97 -35.91
C SER A 495 -26.16 -16.47 -35.55
N ASN A 496 -27.31 -16.87 -35.00
CA ASN A 496 -27.55 -18.22 -34.45
C ASN A 496 -26.65 -18.62 -33.26
N GLN A 497 -25.99 -17.67 -32.60
CA GLN A 497 -25.26 -17.94 -31.36
C GLN A 497 -26.19 -17.82 -30.14
N THR A 498 -25.82 -18.50 -29.07
CA THR A 498 -26.48 -18.39 -27.76
C THR A 498 -25.56 -17.75 -26.74
N TRP A 499 -26.12 -17.23 -25.64
CA TRP A 499 -25.32 -16.64 -24.57
C TRP A 499 -24.30 -17.66 -24.02
N SER A 500 -23.12 -17.19 -23.62
CA SER A 500 -21.99 -18.04 -23.21
C SER A 500 -21.61 -19.08 -24.28
N ASN A 501 -21.62 -18.66 -25.56
CA ASN A 501 -21.13 -19.46 -26.67
C ASN A 501 -19.61 -19.76 -26.54
N GLY A 502 -19.10 -20.57 -27.46
CA GLY A 502 -17.69 -20.96 -27.52
C GLY A 502 -16.80 -20.02 -28.34
N LEU A 503 -17.28 -18.85 -28.76
CA LEU A 503 -16.47 -17.89 -29.51
C LEU A 503 -15.41 -17.27 -28.60
N GLN A 504 -14.32 -16.79 -29.20
CA GLN A 504 -13.24 -16.16 -28.47
C GLN A 504 -13.42 -14.63 -28.48
N SER A 505 -13.31 -13.98 -27.32
CA SER A 505 -13.33 -12.51 -27.24
C SER A 505 -12.18 -11.89 -28.03
N VAL A 506 -12.43 -10.70 -28.59
CA VAL A 506 -11.42 -9.94 -29.34
C VAL A 506 -10.89 -8.81 -28.45
N SER A 507 -9.72 -9.01 -27.85
CA SER A 507 -9.10 -8.01 -27.00
C SER A 507 -8.27 -7.00 -27.78
N TYR A 508 -8.31 -5.75 -27.34
CA TYR A 508 -7.55 -4.64 -27.90
C TYR A 508 -7.02 -3.70 -26.82
N THR A 509 -6.03 -2.88 -27.19
CA THR A 509 -5.47 -1.84 -26.33
C THR A 509 -5.41 -0.52 -27.07
N ILE A 510 -5.77 0.56 -26.39
CA ILE A 510 -5.82 1.92 -26.93
C ILE A 510 -4.73 2.76 -26.26
N THR A 511 -4.04 3.57 -27.04
CA THR A 511 -3.10 4.58 -26.53
C THR A 511 -3.32 5.87 -27.31
N THR A 512 -3.51 6.98 -26.60
CA THR A 512 -3.77 8.28 -27.21
C THR A 512 -2.69 9.28 -26.82
N THR A 513 -2.29 10.13 -27.77
CA THR A 513 -1.33 11.20 -27.50
C THR A 513 -1.77 12.47 -28.19
N LYS A 514 -1.94 13.55 -27.43
CA LYS A 514 -2.33 14.86 -27.95
C LYS A 514 -1.12 15.78 -28.12
N VAL A 515 -1.11 16.53 -29.22
CA VAL A 515 -0.24 17.69 -29.42
C VAL A 515 -1.10 18.88 -29.85
N THR A 516 -1.02 20.00 -29.13
CA THR A 516 -1.71 21.24 -29.55
C THR A 516 -0.99 21.84 -30.74
N THR A 517 -1.71 22.02 -31.86
CA THR A 517 -1.15 22.59 -33.09
C THR A 517 -1.39 24.09 -33.18
N GLU A 518 -2.55 24.55 -32.71
CA GLU A 518 -2.88 25.97 -32.61
C GLU A 518 -3.45 26.25 -31.21
N GLU A 519 -2.81 27.15 -30.46
CA GLU A 519 -3.34 27.62 -29.18
C GLU A 519 -4.48 28.61 -29.48
N GLY A 520 -5.72 28.22 -29.15
CA GLY A 520 -6.89 29.08 -29.26
C GLY A 520 -6.84 30.26 -28.29
N GLU A 521 -7.74 31.22 -28.44
CA GLU A 521 -7.78 32.39 -27.55
C GLU A 521 -8.30 32.02 -26.16
N GLU A 522 -7.58 32.48 -25.12
CA GLU A 522 -8.03 32.34 -23.73
C GLU A 522 -9.36 33.11 -23.53
N PRO A 523 -10.40 32.51 -22.93
CA PRO A 523 -11.66 33.19 -22.72
C PRO A 523 -11.47 34.45 -21.86
N TRP A 524 -11.79 35.61 -22.42
CA TRP A 524 -11.72 36.88 -21.69
C TRP A 524 -12.86 36.97 -20.68
N PHE A 525 -12.52 36.95 -19.39
CA PHE A 525 -13.48 37.21 -18.32
C PHE A 525 -13.40 38.68 -17.87
N PRO A 526 -14.51 39.44 -17.86
CA PRO A 526 -14.53 40.73 -17.21
C PRO A 526 -14.24 40.58 -15.71
N PRO A 527 -13.41 41.45 -15.09
CA PRO A 527 -13.13 41.35 -13.67
C PRO A 527 -14.41 41.49 -12.85
N SER A 528 -14.58 40.60 -11.87
CA SER A 528 -15.74 40.61 -10.97
C SER A 528 -15.88 41.96 -10.26
N ASP A 529 -17.12 42.30 -9.88
CA ASP A 529 -17.39 43.58 -9.22
C ASP A 529 -16.63 43.72 -7.89
N GLU A 530 -16.37 42.61 -7.18
CA GLU A 530 -15.51 42.57 -6.00
C GLU A 530 -14.06 42.93 -6.30
N ALA A 531 -13.48 42.42 -7.41
CA ALA A 531 -12.11 42.74 -7.80
C ALA A 531 -11.94 44.23 -8.13
N LYS A 532 -12.95 44.86 -8.76
CA LYS A 532 -12.96 46.32 -8.99
C LYS A 532 -13.01 47.11 -7.68
N LEU A 533 -13.80 46.65 -6.71
CA LEU A 533 -13.99 47.31 -5.42
C LEU A 533 -12.68 47.28 -4.60
N TRP A 534 -12.05 46.11 -4.50
CA TRP A 534 -10.75 45.94 -3.82
C TRP A 534 -9.62 46.67 -4.55
N GLY A 535 -9.60 46.66 -5.89
CA GLY A 535 -8.63 47.41 -6.68
C GLY A 535 -8.69 48.93 -6.43
N SER A 536 -9.88 49.48 -6.17
CA SER A 536 -10.07 50.89 -5.78
C SER A 536 -9.63 51.15 -4.34
N ALA A 537 -10.03 50.29 -3.39
CA ALA A 537 -9.71 50.46 -1.97
C ALA A 537 -8.19 50.43 -1.71
N VAL A 538 -7.46 49.51 -2.35
CA VAL A 538 -5.99 49.39 -2.21
C VAL A 538 -5.27 50.65 -2.66
N ARG A 539 -5.74 51.32 -3.73
CA ARG A 539 -5.14 52.58 -4.21
C ARG A 539 -5.28 53.71 -3.20
N TRP A 540 -6.42 53.82 -2.52
CA TRP A 540 -6.61 54.82 -1.46
C TRP A 540 -5.72 54.56 -0.24
N ILE A 541 -5.58 53.29 0.16
CA ILE A 541 -4.73 52.89 1.29
C ILE A 541 -3.25 53.24 0.99
N LEU A 542 -2.75 52.88 -0.19
CA LEU A 542 -1.39 53.20 -0.62
C LEU A 542 -1.16 54.72 -0.72
N GLY A 543 -2.14 55.46 -1.25
CA GLY A 543 -2.07 56.92 -1.36
C GLY A 543 -1.95 57.61 0.00
N ILE A 544 -2.73 57.19 0.99
CA ILE A 544 -2.65 57.75 2.35
C ILE A 544 -1.32 57.35 3.01
N ALA A 545 -0.88 56.10 2.85
CA ALA A 545 0.37 55.62 3.43
C ALA A 545 1.60 56.41 2.96
N MET A 546 1.65 56.83 1.68
CA MET A 546 2.77 57.63 1.16
C MET A 546 2.81 59.08 1.66
N ILE A 547 1.71 59.64 2.17
CA ILE A 547 1.65 61.05 2.65
C ILE A 547 2.14 61.19 4.10
N ILE A 548 2.05 60.13 4.91
CA ILE A 548 2.40 60.11 6.33
C ILE A 548 3.85 60.61 6.62
N PRO A 549 4.89 60.21 5.86
CA PRO A 549 6.26 60.68 6.10
C PRO A 549 6.44 62.20 5.92
N ALA A 550 5.73 62.81 4.97
CA ALA A 550 5.81 64.25 4.70
C ALA A 550 5.15 65.08 5.82
N VAL A 551 4.01 64.61 6.33
CA VAL A 551 3.30 65.23 7.47
C VAL A 551 4.17 65.18 8.73
N PHE A 552 4.84 64.04 8.97
CA PHE A 552 5.76 63.89 10.10
C PHE A 552 6.96 64.85 10.03
N LEU A 553 7.58 65.00 8.85
CA LEU A 553 8.69 65.93 8.65
C LEU A 553 8.28 67.39 8.91
N PHE A 554 7.10 67.78 8.39
CA PHE A 554 6.58 69.13 8.57
C PHE A 554 6.36 69.47 10.05
N TYR A 555 5.85 68.52 10.84
CA TYR A 555 5.66 68.68 12.27
C TYR A 555 7.00 68.92 13.01
N LYS A 556 8.04 68.14 12.66
CA LYS A 556 9.38 68.25 13.27
C LYS A 556 10.05 69.61 13.03
N ILE A 557 9.95 70.18 11.83
CA ILE A 557 10.59 71.46 11.46
C ILE A 557 9.97 72.64 12.23
N LYS A 558 8.66 72.61 12.49
CA LYS A 558 7.98 73.69 13.22
C LYS A 558 8.39 73.73 14.70
N SER A 559 8.61 72.58 15.32
CA SER A 559 9.02 72.47 16.72
C SER A 559 10.43 73.02 16.99
N THR A 560 11.39 72.75 16.12
CA THR A 560 12.80 73.15 16.32
C THR A 560 13.03 74.66 16.18
N ARG A 561 12.29 75.35 15.28
CA ARG A 561 12.38 76.81 15.13
C ARG A 561 11.81 77.59 16.32
N ALA A 562 10.85 77.03 17.04
CA ALA A 562 10.25 77.66 18.22
C ALA A 562 11.21 77.63 19.43
N GLU A 563 11.99 76.56 19.58
CA GLU A 563 12.93 76.38 20.69
C GLU A 563 14.16 77.31 20.57
N GLY A 564 14.68 77.51 19.36
CA GLY A 564 15.87 78.36 19.11
C GLY A 564 15.69 79.84 19.46
N ARG A 565 14.47 80.40 19.31
CA ARG A 565 14.18 81.82 19.63
C ARG A 565 14.06 82.09 21.13
N ARG A 566 13.78 81.07 21.95
CA ARG A 566 13.61 81.21 23.40
C ARG A 566 14.94 81.15 24.15
N LEU A 567 15.97 80.59 23.55
CA LEU A 567 17.30 80.37 24.14
C LEU A 567 18.29 81.53 23.90
N GLY A 568 18.06 82.40 22.89
CA GLY A 568 18.93 83.54 22.58
C GLY A 568 18.70 84.82 23.40
N ALA A 569 17.70 84.84 24.29
CA ALA A 569 17.30 86.03 25.06
C ALA A 569 17.95 86.14 26.47
N VAL A 570 18.83 85.22 26.85
CA VAL A 570 19.49 85.19 28.17
C VAL A 570 20.92 85.75 28.05
N ARG A 571 21.22 86.83 28.79
CA ARG A 571 22.55 87.45 28.92
C ARG A 571 23.27 86.92 30.17
N GLU A 572 24.61 86.86 30.15
CA GLU A 572 25.47 86.36 31.26
C GLU A 572 25.26 84.89 31.68
N ARG A 573 25.08 84.00 30.70
CA ARG A 573 24.75 82.59 30.93
C ARG A 573 25.76 81.83 31.78
N LEU A 574 27.07 82.11 31.65
CA LEU A 574 28.09 81.44 32.46
C LEU A 574 27.93 81.74 33.95
N LYS A 575 27.66 83.00 34.31
CA LYS A 575 27.44 83.43 35.69
C LYS A 575 26.21 82.77 36.32
N ILE A 576 25.15 82.60 35.53
CA ILE A 576 23.94 81.87 35.95
C ILE A 576 24.25 80.39 36.17
N LEU A 577 25.03 79.75 35.28
CA LEU A 577 25.41 78.34 35.45
C LEU A 577 26.28 78.13 36.69
N THR A 578 27.21 79.05 36.98
CA THR A 578 28.01 79.03 38.22
C THR A 578 27.13 79.20 39.47
N ALA A 579 26.21 80.18 39.47
CA ALA A 579 25.27 80.37 40.59
C ALA A 579 24.34 79.17 40.82
N LEU A 580 23.92 78.48 39.76
CA LEU A 580 23.14 77.25 39.87
C LEU A 580 23.95 76.09 40.49
N LEU A 581 25.25 76.03 40.22
CA LEU A 581 26.15 75.06 40.89
C LEU A 581 26.41 75.44 42.35
N ASP A 582 26.56 76.72 42.67
CA ASP A 582 26.75 77.20 44.05
C ASP A 582 25.51 76.97 44.92
N SER A 583 24.32 77.14 44.34
CA SER A 583 23.06 76.84 45.03
C SER A 583 22.79 75.34 45.19
N GLY A 584 23.56 74.46 44.53
CA GLY A 584 23.38 73.01 44.55
C GLY A 584 22.07 72.51 43.93
N SER A 585 21.32 73.37 43.25
CA SER A 585 19.96 73.08 42.78
C SER A 585 19.91 72.18 41.53
N GLU A 586 21.00 72.08 40.78
CA GLU A 586 21.13 71.21 39.60
C GLU A 586 22.41 70.38 39.64
N THR A 587 22.33 69.15 39.14
CA THR A 587 23.49 68.24 39.10
C THR A 587 24.48 68.65 38.00
N GLN A 588 25.79 68.56 38.27
CA GLN A 588 26.87 68.91 37.34
C GLN A 588 26.68 68.31 35.93
N LYS A 589 26.21 67.05 35.84
CA LYS A 589 25.93 66.37 34.56
C LYS A 589 24.82 67.04 33.75
N ARG A 590 23.76 67.54 34.41
CA ARG A 590 22.65 68.23 33.74
C ARG A 590 23.03 69.64 33.31
N THR A 591 23.84 70.33 34.12
CA THR A 591 24.41 71.65 33.78
C THR A 591 25.34 71.56 32.57
N ARG A 592 26.22 70.54 32.49
CA ARG A 592 27.07 70.27 31.31
C ARG A 592 26.24 70.01 30.04
N LYS A 593 25.20 69.18 30.12
CA LYS A 593 24.32 68.92 28.97
C LYS A 593 23.59 70.18 28.49
N THR A 594 23.25 71.08 29.42
CA THR A 594 22.69 72.39 29.08
C THR A 594 23.73 73.29 28.43
N LEU A 595 24.98 73.32 28.92
CA LEU A 595 26.08 74.06 28.32
C LEU A 595 26.32 73.65 26.86
N VAL A 596 26.44 72.35 26.57
CA VAL A 596 26.64 71.83 25.20
C VAL A 596 25.51 72.24 24.26
N LYS A 597 24.25 72.08 24.67
CA LYS A 597 23.09 72.54 23.88
C LYS A 597 23.11 74.05 23.63
N SER A 598 23.76 74.80 24.52
CA SER A 598 23.87 76.25 24.40
C SER A 598 24.95 76.65 23.40
N LEU A 599 26.03 75.86 23.23
CA LEU A 599 27.06 76.10 22.22
C LEU A 599 26.44 76.19 20.81
N GLU A 600 25.63 75.19 20.44
CA GLU A 600 24.96 75.15 19.14
C GLU A 600 23.94 76.27 18.96
N ALA A 601 23.13 76.54 20.00
CA ALA A 601 22.12 77.58 19.92
C ALA A 601 22.72 78.99 19.83
N VAL A 602 23.76 79.29 20.60
CA VAL A 602 24.41 80.61 20.66
C VAL A 602 25.24 80.89 19.41
N ALA A 603 25.82 79.87 18.78
CA ALA A 603 26.53 80.02 17.50
C ALA A 603 25.64 80.55 16.36
N THR A 604 24.30 80.50 16.49
CA THR A 604 23.36 81.07 15.51
C THR A 604 23.11 82.57 15.68
N LEU A 605 23.67 83.20 16.72
CA LEU A 605 23.51 84.64 17.00
C LEU A 605 24.65 85.47 16.37
N PRO A 606 24.47 86.78 16.15
CA PRO A 606 25.57 87.68 15.76
C PRO A 606 26.68 87.71 16.83
N TRP A 607 27.94 87.88 16.41
CA TRP A 607 29.12 87.67 17.27
C TRP A 607 29.08 88.44 18.59
N GLN A 608 28.69 89.71 18.51
CA GLN A 608 28.59 90.56 19.71
C GLN A 608 27.48 90.09 20.65
N SER A 609 26.32 89.71 20.13
CA SER A 609 25.21 89.15 20.91
C SER A 609 25.54 87.77 21.47
N ALA A 610 26.32 86.96 20.74
CA ALA A 610 26.79 85.67 21.20
C ALA A 610 27.77 85.81 22.38
N CYS A 611 28.72 86.74 22.30
CA CYS A 611 29.62 87.05 23.41
C CYS A 611 28.84 87.59 24.63
N GLU A 612 27.89 88.51 24.42
CA GLU A 612 27.03 89.02 25.51
C GLU A 612 26.17 87.94 26.16
N SER A 613 25.75 86.92 25.40
CA SER A 613 24.98 85.79 25.93
C SER A 613 25.82 84.94 26.89
N TRP A 614 27.12 84.74 26.61
CA TRP A 614 28.03 84.03 27.52
C TRP A 614 28.45 84.86 28.73
N GLY A 615 28.77 86.14 28.52
CA GLY A 615 29.28 87.06 29.53
C GLY A 615 30.57 87.75 29.08
N ILE A 616 31.18 88.54 29.95
CA ILE A 616 32.44 89.24 29.65
C ILE A 616 33.57 88.19 29.50
N PRO A 617 34.30 88.14 28.37
CA PRO A 617 35.41 87.20 28.18
C PRO A 617 36.62 87.55 29.05
N ASP A 618 37.32 86.55 29.55
CA ASP A 618 38.57 86.71 30.29
C ASP A 618 39.69 87.23 29.38
N ARG A 619 39.73 86.77 28.13
CA ARG A 619 40.67 87.24 27.11
C ARG A 619 39.98 87.36 25.76
N THR A 620 40.34 88.39 25.02
CA THR A 620 39.92 88.57 23.62
C THR A 620 41.10 88.99 22.78
N TYR A 621 41.11 88.53 21.53
CA TYR A 621 42.09 88.96 20.56
C TYR A 621 41.47 88.93 19.17
N SER A 622 41.59 90.04 18.45
CA SER A 622 41.03 90.17 17.10
C SER A 622 42.11 90.66 16.14
N THR A 623 42.21 90.00 15.01
CA THR A 623 42.96 90.45 13.84
C THR A 623 41.99 90.96 12.77
N GLN A 624 42.48 91.38 11.60
CA GLN A 624 41.63 91.97 10.55
C GLN A 624 40.53 91.03 10.03
N GLY A 625 40.70 89.71 10.11
CA GLY A 625 39.72 88.75 9.58
C GLY A 625 39.25 87.66 10.54
N THR A 626 39.84 87.56 11.75
CA THR A 626 39.52 86.52 12.73
C THR A 626 39.50 87.07 14.15
N SER A 627 38.49 86.70 14.95
CA SER A 627 38.34 87.09 16.34
C SER A 627 38.23 85.89 17.29
N LEU A 628 38.95 85.96 18.41
CA LEU A 628 38.91 85.00 19.50
C LEU A 628 38.40 85.65 20.78
N ALA A 629 37.62 84.88 21.53
CA ALA A 629 37.21 85.20 22.89
C ALA A 629 37.29 83.94 23.75
N ILE A 630 37.89 84.05 24.94
CA ILE A 630 38.02 82.94 25.89
C ILE A 630 37.39 83.29 27.22
N TRP A 631 36.69 82.33 27.79
CA TRP A 631 36.14 82.38 29.13
C TRP A 631 36.68 81.21 29.97
N LYS A 632 37.01 81.47 31.22
CA LYS A 632 37.27 80.46 32.23
C LYS A 632 35.93 79.89 32.70
N LEU A 633 35.80 78.58 32.68
CA LEU A 633 34.62 77.91 33.22
C LEU A 633 34.89 77.45 34.66
N ASP A 634 33.81 77.27 35.42
CA ASP A 634 33.89 76.70 36.76
C ASP A 634 34.43 75.27 36.72
N GLN A 635 35.41 74.94 37.57
CA GLN A 635 36.08 73.64 37.55
C GLN A 635 35.12 72.46 37.74
N ARG A 636 33.99 72.65 38.44
CA ARG A 636 32.93 71.63 38.63
C ARG A 636 32.22 71.24 37.33
N LEU A 637 32.39 72.02 36.26
CA LEU A 637 31.86 71.72 34.93
C LEU A 637 32.78 70.81 34.11
N SER A 638 33.98 70.52 34.61
CA SER A 638 34.90 69.57 33.98
C SER A 638 34.30 68.16 33.95
N LYS A 639 34.54 67.39 32.88
CA LYS A 639 34.25 65.95 32.83
C LYS A 639 35.33 65.15 33.50
N GLU A 640 36.58 65.49 33.25
CA GLU A 640 37.70 64.86 33.92
C GLU A 640 37.98 65.54 35.27
N PRO A 641 38.28 64.77 36.33
CA PRO A 641 38.67 65.33 37.62
C PRO A 641 39.94 66.19 37.49
N ASP A 642 39.99 67.31 38.20
CA ASP A 642 41.14 68.22 38.28
C ASP A 642 41.62 68.91 36.99
N SER A 643 40.93 68.73 35.86
CA SER A 643 41.19 69.53 34.64
C SER A 643 40.57 70.93 34.70
N TRP A 644 41.14 71.82 33.90
CA TRP A 644 40.76 73.22 33.78
C TRP A 644 39.88 73.42 32.53
N PRO A 645 38.56 73.65 32.71
CA PRO A 645 37.65 73.87 31.59
C PRO A 645 37.68 75.33 31.11
N LEU A 646 37.79 75.51 29.79
CA LEU A 646 37.76 76.78 29.08
C LEU A 646 36.66 76.76 28.01
N LEU A 647 36.01 77.89 27.78
CA LEU A 647 35.16 78.12 26.61
C LEU A 647 35.91 79.01 25.63
N ILE A 648 35.98 78.60 24.37
CA ILE A 648 36.68 79.31 23.30
C ILE A 648 35.66 79.62 22.21
N GLY A 649 35.42 80.90 21.98
CA GLY A 649 34.67 81.42 20.85
C GLY A 649 35.63 81.83 19.74
N LEU A 650 35.36 81.37 18.53
CA LEU A 650 36.06 81.76 17.32
C LEU A 650 35.06 82.27 16.29
N HIS A 651 35.39 83.39 15.66
CA HIS A 651 34.60 83.98 14.59
C HIS A 651 35.50 84.45 13.46
N THR A 652 35.26 83.91 12.26
CA THR A 652 36.01 84.18 11.03
C THR A 652 35.09 84.85 10.00
N PRO A 653 34.71 86.13 10.16
CA PRO A 653 33.75 86.79 9.27
C PRO A 653 34.23 86.81 7.82
N ASP A 654 35.54 87.00 7.61
CA ASP A 654 36.08 87.31 6.29
C ASP A 654 37.17 86.37 5.78
N GLU A 655 37.66 85.44 6.59
CA GLU A 655 38.76 84.52 6.27
C GLU A 655 38.32 83.05 6.35
N THR A 656 38.90 82.19 5.51
CA THR A 656 38.81 80.73 5.62
C THR A 656 40.14 80.19 6.12
N TRP A 657 40.11 79.38 7.19
CA TRP A 657 41.29 78.69 7.70
C TRP A 657 41.27 77.24 7.26
N GLU A 658 42.38 76.75 6.70
CA GLU A 658 42.56 75.37 6.26
C GLU A 658 43.63 74.68 7.11
N VAL A 659 43.46 73.38 7.37
CA VAL A 659 44.35 72.57 8.23
C VAL A 659 44.64 73.27 9.56
N SER A 660 43.56 73.75 10.19
CA SER A 660 43.61 74.61 11.36
C SER A 660 43.47 73.81 12.66
N GLY A 661 44.12 74.33 13.70
CA GLY A 661 44.04 73.77 15.04
C GLY A 661 44.40 74.78 16.12
N PHE A 662 43.82 74.58 17.31
CA PHE A 662 44.21 75.31 18.50
C PHE A 662 45.34 74.59 19.20
N ARG A 663 46.32 75.35 19.70
CA ARG A 663 47.42 74.87 20.52
C ARG A 663 47.43 75.59 21.87
N PHE A 664 47.65 74.82 22.94
CA PHE A 664 47.62 75.28 24.34
C PHE A 664 48.98 75.06 25.00
N ASP A 665 49.86 76.06 24.93
CA ASP A 665 51.21 75.95 25.47
C ASP A 665 51.30 76.48 26.91
N ALA A 666 52.13 75.86 27.75
CA ALA A 666 52.45 76.38 29.07
C ALA A 666 53.71 77.26 28.99
N PRO A 667 53.65 78.58 29.27
CA PRO A 667 54.83 79.44 29.17
C PRO A 667 55.90 79.11 30.22
N ASN A 668 55.52 78.55 31.37
CA ASN A 668 56.42 78.00 32.38
C ASN A 668 55.81 76.70 32.95
N GLY A 669 56.63 75.65 33.11
CA GLY A 669 56.20 74.39 33.72
C GLY A 669 56.02 73.23 32.72
N ASN A 670 55.29 72.20 33.14
CA ASN A 670 54.98 71.03 32.31
C ASN A 670 53.91 71.38 31.25
N PRO A 671 53.94 70.77 30.06
CA PRO A 671 53.01 71.07 28.98
C PRO A 671 51.56 70.70 29.35
N TRP A 672 50.60 71.46 28.82
CA TRP A 672 49.18 71.17 28.96
C TRP A 672 48.77 70.02 28.05
N ASN A 673 47.87 69.16 28.53
CA ASN A 673 47.28 68.12 27.70
C ASN A 673 45.77 68.29 27.62
N VAL A 674 45.24 68.38 26.40
CA VAL A 674 43.81 68.45 26.13
C VAL A 674 43.20 67.07 26.36
N VAL A 675 42.31 66.96 27.35
CA VAL A 675 41.69 65.69 27.74
C VAL A 675 40.28 65.54 27.21
N ASN A 676 39.56 66.64 27.00
CA ASN A 676 38.21 66.62 26.45
C ASN A 676 37.89 67.90 25.69
N VAL A 677 37.10 67.78 24.61
CA VAL A 677 36.63 68.89 23.78
C VAL A 677 35.18 68.66 23.38
N GLU A 678 34.31 69.68 23.52
CA GLU A 678 32.94 69.64 23.02
C GLU A 678 32.62 70.85 22.12
N PRO A 679 31.96 70.67 20.96
CA PRO A 679 31.62 69.40 20.30
C PRO A 679 32.86 68.53 20.01
N ARG A 680 32.65 67.21 19.88
CA ARG A 680 33.74 66.22 19.86
C ARG A 680 34.63 66.42 18.62
N LEU A 681 35.80 67.00 18.84
CA LEU A 681 36.86 67.19 17.85
C LEU A 681 38.06 66.28 18.15
N LEU A 682 38.88 66.01 17.15
CA LEU A 682 40.12 65.27 17.33
C LEU A 682 41.11 66.16 18.10
N HIS A 683 41.66 65.67 19.21
CA HIS A 683 42.70 66.35 19.97
C HIS A 683 43.82 65.38 20.31
N ARG A 684 45.05 65.89 20.43
CA ARG A 684 46.23 65.10 20.79
C ARG A 684 47.25 65.99 21.48
N GLY A 685 47.66 65.63 22.69
CA GLY A 685 48.62 66.42 23.45
C GLY A 685 48.05 67.81 23.75
N GLU A 686 48.80 68.84 23.42
CA GLU A 686 48.45 70.25 23.58
C GLU A 686 47.59 70.85 22.44
N GLU A 687 47.18 70.04 21.45
CA GLU A 687 46.51 70.52 20.24
C GLU A 687 45.10 69.94 20.01
N ILE A 688 44.23 70.76 19.41
CA ILE A 688 42.89 70.41 18.90
C ILE A 688 42.85 70.69 17.40
N PHE A 689 42.48 69.68 16.61
CA PHE A 689 42.35 69.80 15.16
C PHE A 689 40.91 70.17 14.79
N ILE A 690 40.74 71.33 14.15
CA ILE A 690 39.45 71.79 13.62
C ILE A 690 39.32 71.48 12.12
N ASP A 691 40.45 71.28 11.44
CA ASP A 691 40.55 71.07 9.99
C ASP A 691 40.20 72.35 9.21
N THR A 692 39.00 72.50 8.67
CA THR A 692 38.64 73.66 7.84
C THR A 692 37.57 74.53 8.49
N ILE A 693 37.83 75.83 8.61
CA ILE A 693 36.92 76.84 9.17
C ILE A 693 36.57 77.82 8.06
N ALA A 694 35.39 77.68 7.47
CA ALA A 694 34.95 78.50 6.36
C ALA A 694 34.70 79.98 6.76
N LYS A 695 34.82 80.88 5.78
CA LYS A 695 34.39 82.27 5.92
C LYS A 695 32.93 82.38 6.41
N GLY A 696 32.68 83.28 7.35
CA GLY A 696 31.38 83.52 7.98
C GLY A 696 31.03 82.55 9.11
N THR A 697 31.97 81.68 9.50
CA THR A 697 31.72 80.68 10.53
C THR A 697 31.94 81.25 11.93
N MET A 698 31.05 80.89 12.85
CA MET A 698 31.18 81.13 14.27
C MET A 698 31.07 79.80 15.01
N ILE A 699 32.08 79.49 15.83
CA ILE A 699 32.11 78.28 16.63
C ILE A 699 32.38 78.61 18.09
N PHE A 700 31.79 77.81 18.98
CA PHE A 700 32.09 77.81 20.40
C PHE A 700 32.47 76.40 20.81
N LEU A 701 33.64 76.26 21.43
CA LEU A 701 34.21 74.99 21.86
C LEU A 701 34.47 75.05 23.36
N THR A 702 34.11 74.02 24.10
CA THR A 702 34.60 73.85 25.48
C THR A 702 35.78 72.89 25.48
N VAL A 703 36.88 73.28 26.11
CA VAL A 703 38.14 72.54 26.15
C VAL A 703 38.52 72.29 27.60
N GLU A 704 38.89 71.06 27.94
CA GLU A 704 39.40 70.71 29.26
C GLU A 704 40.90 70.40 29.17
N LEU A 705 41.71 71.17 29.91
CA LEU A 705 43.16 71.04 29.98
C LEU A 705 43.59 70.34 31.27
N SER A 706 44.46 69.34 31.17
CA SER A 706 45.07 68.64 32.29
C SER A 706 46.56 68.97 32.40
N GLY A 707 47.03 69.22 33.61
CA GLY A 707 48.39 69.63 33.90
C GLY A 707 48.48 70.46 35.19
N ASP A 708 49.70 70.59 35.70
CA ASP A 708 50.01 71.30 36.95
C ASP A 708 50.47 72.76 36.70
N GLY A 709 50.27 73.27 35.49
CA GLY A 709 50.59 74.65 35.15
C GLY A 709 49.60 75.64 35.76
N ASP A 710 50.06 76.88 35.98
CA ASP A 710 49.20 77.98 36.45
C ASP A 710 48.82 78.94 35.32
N GLN A 711 49.39 78.77 34.14
CA GLN A 711 49.26 79.69 33.01
C GLN A 711 49.17 78.94 31.68
N VAL A 712 48.37 79.45 30.73
CA VAL A 712 48.23 78.89 29.37
C VAL A 712 48.25 79.99 28.31
N ASP A 713 49.05 79.76 27.27
CA ASP A 713 49.05 80.51 26.02
C ASP A 713 48.16 79.79 25.00
N ILE A 714 47.28 80.52 24.33
CA ILE A 714 46.33 79.97 23.36
C ILE A 714 46.67 80.51 21.98
N GLU A 715 46.90 79.60 21.04
CA GLU A 715 47.29 79.89 19.67
C GLU A 715 46.37 79.19 18.68
N LEU A 716 45.96 79.88 17.62
CA LEU A 716 45.31 79.29 16.45
C LEU A 716 46.32 79.22 15.32
N ASN A 717 46.62 78.01 14.86
CA ASN A 717 47.56 77.77 13.77
C ASN A 717 46.83 77.15 12.58
N GLY A 718 47.24 77.48 11.36
CA GLY A 718 46.69 76.91 10.13
C GLY A 718 47.19 77.62 8.87
N HIS A 719 46.48 77.45 7.76
CA HIS A 719 46.72 78.17 6.51
C HIS A 719 45.55 79.11 6.22
N VAL A 720 45.86 80.35 5.83
CA VAL A 720 44.87 81.32 5.33
C VAL A 720 45.34 81.73 3.93
N ASP A 721 44.46 81.58 2.94
CA ASP A 721 44.76 81.81 1.52
C ASP A 721 46.03 81.08 1.03
N GLY A 722 46.20 79.83 1.46
CA GLY A 722 47.32 78.96 1.08
C GLY A 722 48.68 79.29 1.74
N SER A 723 48.77 80.31 2.60
CA SER A 723 49.98 80.65 3.35
C SER A 723 49.87 80.29 4.83
N PRO A 724 50.91 79.72 5.47
CA PRO A 724 50.86 79.38 6.88
C PRO A 724 50.75 80.64 7.75
N ARG A 725 49.79 80.63 8.68
CA ARG A 725 49.49 81.74 9.59
C ARG A 725 49.22 81.20 11.00
N GLY A 726 49.81 81.87 11.99
CA GLY A 726 49.55 81.63 13.41
C GLY A 726 48.99 82.88 14.07
N MET A 727 48.06 82.70 14.98
CA MET A 727 47.44 83.77 15.77
C MET A 727 47.51 83.41 17.25
N LYS A 728 48.46 84.04 17.95
CA LYS A 728 48.67 83.90 19.39
C LYS A 728 48.04 85.05 20.15
N ILE A 729 47.34 84.77 21.24
CA ILE A 729 46.87 85.82 22.15
C ILE A 729 48.08 86.42 22.87
N PRO A 730 48.34 87.73 22.77
CA PRO A 730 49.57 88.34 23.27
C PRO A 730 49.77 88.24 24.80
N THR A 731 48.69 88.02 25.55
CA THR A 731 48.70 87.91 27.00
C THR A 731 48.25 86.53 27.45
N THR A 732 49.10 85.88 28.23
CA THR A 732 48.85 84.57 28.84
C THR A 732 47.62 84.59 29.76
N LEU A 733 46.85 83.49 29.76
CA LEU A 733 45.71 83.29 30.65
C LEU A 733 46.16 82.59 31.93
N SER A 734 45.88 83.19 33.10
CA SER A 734 46.18 82.60 34.42
C SER A 734 45.02 81.76 34.96
N ARG A 735 45.34 80.59 35.52
CA ARG A 735 44.41 79.61 36.13
C ARG A 735 43.77 80.17 37.39
N SER A 736 44.58 80.68 38.32
CA SER A 736 44.15 81.44 39.50
C SER A 736 44.27 82.95 39.22
N SER A 737 43.32 83.75 39.70
CA SER A 737 43.46 85.20 39.71
C SER A 737 44.28 85.59 40.94
N GLU A 738 45.41 86.28 40.76
CA GLU A 738 45.89 87.19 41.81
C GLU A 738 44.86 88.33 41.91
N GLU A 739 44.42 88.61 43.14
CA GLU A 739 43.44 89.64 43.48
C GLU A 739 43.91 91.04 43.07
N GLU A 740 43.03 91.77 42.38
CA GLU A 740 42.66 93.13 42.77
C GLU A 740 41.14 93.28 42.76
#